data_AF-A0A451APN9-F1
#
_entry.id   AF-A0A451APN9-F1
#
_cell.length_a   1.000
_cell.length_b   1.000
_cell.length_c   1.000
_cell.angle_alpha   90.00
_cell.angle_beta   90.00
_cell.angle_gamma   90.00
#
_symmetry.space_group_name_H-M   'P 1'
#
loop_
_entity.id
_entity.type
_entity.pdbx_description
1 polymer ?
#
loop_
_entity_poly.entity_id
_entity_poly.type
_entity_poly.pdbx_seq_one_letter_code
_entity_poly.pdbx_strand_id
1 'polypeptide(L)'
;MHLTAEQIIPILDTCLQAEYFFHDTAKPARLLETLDDEDQAFIIDWVRRIASTNIELGFRFANMAPQVLARMDHALIEGWVLQAVGEYDCSGLRPALAALEDIDLFMSQGRERTAGCLFEDQVGVLSHFVQGLSGRGLKLAQARFSYTDSETIFLPGVIAHLSERRKNFQLYKANVAHLWAQTRFGTFWPGLATLIAGYPDPKRALTTFHALEVVRLDARINRELPGLYREMRMLRRAFNEPKPAEEWRNLTEPLTSSDATVWDSVALLPRASGISFLPAPTCYQGRLDPIAVDEILEKRIPREKALFRYSLKELAEEANQEQHETQNAPSFDVRIQPDDSLPEGLCIEITLDDRPVAPPDNVNKLITSIIQDFGEIPDEYLVPTGPGEYNPRDFAERNSDDVWSGSYHEEGAFIYNEWDYRRRHYRKNWCVVRETGVTPIYDDFVPRTLDKYSRLLIGIRKTFEALRDTDHRLKRQSFGDSVDIDAFVEAWSDAHTGRETDDRLFTRIHKEERDIAVMFMVDMSGSTKGWVNEAERESLVLLAEALELLGDRYAIYGFTGMSRKRCDIFRIKEFQEPYGREVKARISGILPGDYTRMGPAIRHLTEKLKESDARTKLLITLSDGRPEDYHRDYEGVYGIEDTRQALLEAHRYGIHAFCITIDEEGADYLPRMYGVANYVVIHEVRKLPQKVAGIYRKLTTR
;
A
#
# COMPACT_ATOMS: atom_id res chain seq x y z
N MET A 1 -22.87 36.65 -10.30
CA MET A 1 -23.71 37.03 -11.45
C MET A 1 -24.69 35.90 -11.60
N HIS A 2 -25.88 36.09 -11.04
CA HIS A 2 -26.96 35.13 -11.10
C HIS A 2 -27.29 34.74 -12.54
N LEU A 3 -27.30 33.44 -12.83
CA LEU A 3 -27.67 32.90 -14.15
C LEU A 3 -29.13 32.46 -14.13
N THR A 4 -29.87 32.79 -15.18
CA THR A 4 -31.24 32.30 -15.37
C THR A 4 -31.23 30.86 -15.90
N ALA A 5 -32.36 30.15 -15.81
CA ALA A 5 -32.46 28.79 -16.34
C ALA A 5 -32.10 28.72 -17.85
N GLU A 6 -32.49 29.73 -18.64
CA GLU A 6 -32.13 29.83 -20.06
C GLU A 6 -30.61 29.95 -20.31
N GLN A 7 -29.87 30.52 -19.35
CA GLN A 7 -28.42 30.63 -19.42
C GLN A 7 -27.71 29.37 -18.89
N ILE A 8 -28.34 28.64 -17.97
CA ILE A 8 -27.78 27.42 -17.35
C ILE A 8 -27.93 26.20 -18.28
N ILE A 9 -29.05 26.07 -18.99
CA ILE A 9 -29.33 24.97 -19.94
C ILE A 9 -28.14 24.70 -20.89
N PRO A 10 -27.61 25.67 -21.67
CA PRO A 10 -26.51 25.39 -22.59
C PRO A 10 -25.21 24.97 -21.88
N ILE A 11 -25.00 25.40 -20.63
CA ILE A 11 -23.85 24.97 -19.82
C ILE A 11 -24.01 23.49 -19.44
N LEU A 12 -25.18 23.09 -18.96
CA LEU A 12 -25.48 21.72 -18.59
C LEU A 12 -25.50 20.80 -19.81
N ASP A 13 -26.06 21.22 -20.94
CA ASP A 13 -26.09 20.45 -22.19
C ASP A 13 -24.68 20.10 -22.65
N THR A 14 -23.76 21.07 -22.57
CA THR A 14 -22.35 20.87 -22.92
C THR A 14 -21.67 19.93 -21.93
N CYS A 15 -21.86 20.15 -20.62
CA CYS A 15 -21.18 19.36 -19.59
C CYS A 15 -21.67 17.90 -19.55
N LEU A 16 -22.97 17.69 -19.77
CA LEU A 16 -23.63 16.39 -19.68
C LEU A 16 -23.85 15.72 -21.03
N GLN A 17 -23.33 16.32 -22.12
CA GLN A 17 -23.48 15.81 -23.48
C GLN A 17 -24.94 15.43 -23.79
N ALA A 18 -25.88 16.33 -23.44
CA ALA A 18 -27.31 16.04 -23.45
C ALA A 18 -27.84 15.59 -24.82
N GLU A 19 -27.21 16.03 -25.90
CA GLU A 19 -27.51 15.59 -27.27
C GLU A 19 -27.25 14.09 -27.52
N TYR A 20 -26.31 13.49 -26.79
CA TYR A 20 -25.93 12.07 -26.94
C TYR A 20 -26.63 11.16 -25.93
N PHE A 21 -26.94 11.67 -24.75
CA PHE A 21 -27.53 10.90 -23.65
C PHE A 21 -29.03 11.18 -23.41
N PHE A 22 -29.64 12.06 -24.22
CA PHE A 22 -31.06 12.42 -24.18
C PHE A 22 -31.53 12.91 -22.79
N HIS A 23 -30.66 13.60 -22.05
CA HIS A 23 -31.00 14.17 -20.75
C HIS A 23 -31.78 15.48 -20.93
N ASP A 24 -32.89 15.63 -20.21
CA ASP A 24 -33.60 16.91 -20.10
C ASP A 24 -32.92 17.78 -19.03
N THR A 25 -32.10 18.73 -19.48
CA THR A 25 -31.37 19.68 -18.62
C THR A 25 -32.22 20.86 -18.18
N ALA A 26 -33.43 21.05 -18.72
CA ALA A 26 -34.30 22.16 -18.34
C ALA A 26 -34.78 22.03 -16.89
N LYS A 27 -35.03 20.79 -16.44
CA LYS A 27 -35.41 20.51 -15.05
C LYS A 27 -34.31 20.90 -14.04
N PRO A 28 -33.07 20.39 -14.12
CA PRO A 28 -32.01 20.81 -13.21
C PRO A 28 -31.68 22.30 -13.37
N ALA A 29 -31.72 22.89 -14.57
CA ALA A 29 -31.49 24.32 -14.74
C ALA A 29 -32.48 25.20 -13.95
N ARG A 30 -33.78 24.85 -13.93
CA ARG A 30 -34.79 25.54 -13.12
C ARG A 30 -34.56 25.35 -11.61
N LEU A 31 -34.02 24.21 -11.19
CA LEU A 31 -33.67 24.00 -9.77
C LEU A 31 -32.49 24.89 -9.37
N LEU A 32 -31.47 25.01 -10.22
CA LEU A 32 -30.28 25.84 -9.96
C LEU A 32 -30.57 27.35 -10.03
N GLU A 33 -31.56 27.78 -10.81
CA GLU A 33 -32.04 29.18 -10.82
C GLU A 33 -32.61 29.62 -9.46
N THR A 34 -33.08 28.69 -8.62
CA THR A 34 -33.63 29.01 -7.29
C THR A 34 -32.58 29.20 -6.19
N LEU A 35 -31.32 28.89 -6.48
CA LEU A 35 -30.19 28.98 -5.53
C LEU A 35 -29.58 30.39 -5.53
N ASP A 36 -28.83 30.76 -4.50
CA ASP A 36 -28.05 31.99 -4.53
C ASP A 36 -26.84 31.91 -5.49
N ASP A 37 -26.19 33.04 -5.75
CA ASP A 37 -25.07 33.14 -6.71
C ASP A 37 -23.88 32.22 -6.35
N GLU A 38 -23.62 31.99 -5.07
CA GLU A 38 -22.47 31.22 -4.61
C GLU A 38 -22.75 29.72 -4.74
N ASP A 39 -23.93 29.28 -4.26
CA ASP A 39 -24.43 27.91 -4.38
C ASP A 39 -24.60 27.50 -5.84
N GLN A 40 -25.16 28.37 -6.68
CA GLN A 40 -25.36 28.11 -8.10
C GLN A 40 -24.02 27.88 -8.82
N ALA A 41 -23.02 28.73 -8.58
CA ALA A 41 -21.69 28.58 -9.17
C ALA A 41 -20.98 27.31 -8.68
N PHE A 42 -21.08 27.02 -7.38
CA PHE A 42 -20.50 25.83 -6.75
C PHE A 42 -21.06 24.54 -7.38
N ILE A 43 -22.37 24.43 -7.50
CA ILE A 43 -22.99 23.22 -8.07
C ILE A 43 -22.65 23.05 -9.54
N ILE A 44 -22.69 24.11 -10.35
CA ILE A 44 -22.35 24.04 -11.78
C ILE A 44 -20.91 23.55 -11.98
N ASP A 45 -19.97 24.03 -11.17
CA ASP A 45 -18.58 23.59 -11.23
C ASP A 45 -18.44 22.10 -10.86
N TRP A 46 -19.14 21.65 -9.81
CA TRP A 46 -19.15 20.24 -9.42
C TRP A 46 -19.82 19.32 -10.44
N VAL A 47 -20.94 19.74 -11.05
CA VAL A 47 -21.57 18.98 -12.14
C VAL A 47 -20.58 18.77 -13.28
N ARG A 48 -19.82 19.80 -13.66
CA ARG A 48 -18.78 19.69 -14.70
C ARG A 48 -17.68 18.70 -14.30
N ARG A 49 -17.19 18.75 -13.06
CA ARG A 49 -16.16 17.84 -12.54
C ARG A 49 -16.64 16.39 -12.50
N ILE A 50 -17.85 16.14 -12.01
CA ILE A 50 -18.44 14.80 -11.94
C ILE A 50 -18.70 14.27 -13.36
N ALA A 51 -19.27 15.09 -14.25
CA ALA A 51 -19.56 14.69 -15.63
C ALA A 51 -18.30 14.29 -16.41
N SER A 52 -17.14 14.86 -16.08
CA SER A 52 -15.85 14.45 -16.66
C SER A 52 -15.43 13.02 -16.28
N THR A 53 -16.03 12.47 -15.22
CA THR A 53 -15.92 11.08 -14.77
C THR A 53 -17.01 10.22 -15.38
N ASN A 54 -18.25 10.62 -15.14
CA ASN A 54 -19.44 9.90 -15.56
C ASN A 54 -20.61 10.88 -15.66
N ILE A 55 -21.24 10.91 -16.84
CA ILE A 55 -22.31 11.85 -17.17
C ILE A 55 -23.57 11.62 -16.33
N GLU A 56 -23.95 10.36 -16.08
CA GLU A 56 -25.14 10.02 -15.29
C GLU A 56 -24.99 10.50 -13.84
N LEU A 57 -23.81 10.32 -13.23
CA LEU A 57 -23.54 10.85 -11.88
C LEU A 57 -23.66 12.38 -11.84
N GLY A 58 -23.14 13.07 -12.86
CA GLY A 58 -23.23 14.53 -12.97
C GLY A 58 -24.68 15.00 -13.11
N PHE A 59 -25.48 14.33 -13.94
CA PHE A 59 -26.89 14.63 -14.14
C PHE A 59 -27.72 14.39 -12.86
N ARG A 60 -27.46 13.29 -12.15
CA ARG A 60 -28.13 12.97 -10.87
C ARG A 60 -27.80 13.99 -9.80
N PHE A 61 -26.53 14.34 -9.64
CA PHE A 61 -26.10 15.38 -8.70
C PHE A 61 -26.77 16.73 -8.98
N ALA A 62 -26.84 17.15 -10.26
CA ALA A 62 -27.51 18.39 -10.64
C ALA A 62 -29.00 18.43 -10.23
N ASN A 63 -29.70 17.29 -10.31
CA ASN A 63 -31.10 17.19 -9.92
C ASN A 63 -31.31 17.17 -8.39
N MET A 64 -30.27 16.89 -7.61
CA MET A 64 -30.32 16.79 -6.15
C MET A 64 -29.86 18.07 -5.44
N ALA A 65 -29.39 19.07 -6.20
CA ALA A 65 -28.72 20.26 -5.67
C ALA A 65 -29.48 20.99 -4.53
N PRO A 66 -30.79 21.30 -4.64
CA PRO A 66 -31.49 21.99 -3.56
C PRO A 66 -31.65 21.12 -2.29
N GLN A 67 -31.85 19.81 -2.45
CA GLN A 67 -31.99 18.87 -1.33
C GLN A 67 -30.68 18.72 -0.56
N VAL A 68 -29.57 18.74 -1.28
CA VAL A 68 -28.22 18.57 -0.74
C VAL A 68 -27.78 19.83 0.00
N LEU A 69 -27.94 21.01 -0.60
CA LEU A 69 -27.60 22.30 0.01
C LEU A 69 -28.46 22.61 1.25
N ALA A 70 -29.71 22.14 1.30
CA ALA A 70 -30.55 22.28 2.49
C ALA A 70 -30.05 21.47 3.69
N ARG A 71 -29.15 20.50 3.49
CA ARG A 71 -28.74 19.51 4.50
C ARG A 71 -27.24 19.51 4.79
N MET A 72 -26.41 20.01 3.88
CA MET A 72 -24.96 19.89 3.88
C MET A 72 -24.33 21.23 3.49
N ASP A 73 -23.22 21.61 4.12
CA ASP A 73 -22.39 22.74 3.68
C ASP A 73 -21.50 22.33 2.49
N HIS A 74 -20.88 23.31 1.82
CA HIS A 74 -20.05 23.05 0.63
C HIS A 74 -18.93 22.03 0.86
N ALA A 75 -18.27 22.09 2.02
CA ALA A 75 -17.18 21.18 2.36
C ALA A 75 -17.67 19.73 2.50
N LEU A 76 -18.83 19.53 3.12
CA LEU A 76 -19.43 18.22 3.28
C LEU A 76 -19.95 17.67 1.93
N ILE A 77 -20.50 18.53 1.08
CA ILE A 77 -20.93 18.18 -0.28
C ILE A 77 -19.74 17.74 -1.15
N GLU A 78 -18.63 18.46 -1.10
CA GLU A 78 -17.39 18.08 -1.77
C GLU A 78 -16.92 16.70 -1.29
N GLY A 79 -16.86 16.48 0.02
CA GLY A 79 -16.46 15.19 0.59
C GLY A 79 -17.42 14.02 0.28
N TRP A 80 -18.70 14.32 0.05
CA TRP A 80 -19.71 13.35 -0.37
C TRP A 80 -19.58 12.97 -1.83
N VAL A 81 -19.52 13.97 -2.71
CA VAL A 81 -19.40 13.78 -4.15
C VAL A 81 -18.10 13.03 -4.48
N LEU A 82 -16.99 13.39 -3.83
CA LEU A 82 -15.72 12.69 -4.01
C LEU A 82 -15.78 11.22 -3.57
N GLN A 83 -16.58 10.88 -2.55
CA GLN A 83 -16.80 9.48 -2.16
C GLN A 83 -17.61 8.74 -3.22
N ALA A 84 -18.72 9.31 -3.68
CA ALA A 84 -19.54 8.67 -4.72
C ALA A 84 -18.74 8.45 -6.02
N VAL A 85 -17.91 9.43 -6.39
CA VAL A 85 -16.98 9.34 -7.52
C VAL A 85 -15.86 8.33 -7.27
N GLY A 86 -15.37 8.19 -6.04
CA GLY A 86 -14.42 7.13 -5.67
C GLY A 86 -15.03 5.72 -5.72
N GLU A 87 -16.29 5.58 -5.30
CA GLU A 87 -17.04 4.33 -5.40
C GLU A 87 -17.25 3.93 -6.87
N TYR A 88 -17.42 4.90 -7.77
CA TYR A 88 -17.45 4.65 -9.20
C TYR A 88 -16.12 4.06 -9.70
N ASP A 89 -15.02 4.67 -9.29
CA ASP A 89 -13.66 4.26 -9.67
C ASP A 89 -13.33 2.83 -9.20
N CYS A 90 -13.82 2.43 -8.02
CA CYS A 90 -13.57 1.11 -7.43
C CYS A 90 -14.60 0.04 -7.83
N SER A 91 -15.89 0.40 -7.86
CA SER A 91 -17.03 -0.53 -7.85
C SER A 91 -18.02 -0.31 -9.01
N GLY A 92 -17.84 0.73 -9.82
CA GLY A 92 -18.65 1.02 -11.02
C GLY A 92 -19.91 1.86 -10.75
N LEU A 93 -20.75 2.02 -11.79
CA LEU A 93 -21.84 3.02 -11.80
C LEU A 93 -22.98 2.75 -10.81
N ARG A 94 -23.41 1.50 -10.67
CA ARG A 94 -24.57 1.18 -9.80
C ARG A 94 -24.28 1.45 -8.31
N PRO A 95 -23.15 1.00 -7.73
CA PRO A 95 -22.78 1.37 -6.36
C PRO A 95 -22.58 2.87 -6.17
N ALA A 96 -21.97 3.56 -7.15
CA ALA A 96 -21.78 5.01 -7.10
C ALA A 96 -23.11 5.78 -7.09
N LEU A 97 -24.08 5.38 -7.91
CA LEU A 97 -25.42 5.96 -7.91
C LEU A 97 -26.14 5.72 -6.59
N ALA A 98 -26.04 4.51 -6.04
CA ALA A 98 -26.61 4.21 -4.72
C ALA A 98 -25.98 5.08 -3.61
N ALA A 99 -24.66 5.28 -3.65
CA ALA A 99 -23.95 6.16 -2.70
C ALA A 99 -24.33 7.65 -2.86
N LEU A 100 -24.64 8.08 -4.09
CA LEU A 100 -25.10 9.44 -4.40
C LEU A 100 -26.61 9.63 -4.11
N GLU A 101 -27.42 8.58 -4.08
CA GLU A 101 -28.85 8.68 -3.77
C GLU A 101 -29.13 8.58 -2.26
N ASP A 102 -28.26 7.89 -1.51
CA ASP A 102 -28.41 7.68 -0.06
C ASP A 102 -27.76 8.81 0.78
N ILE A 103 -28.33 10.01 0.69
CA ILE A 103 -27.89 11.18 1.49
C ILE A 103 -27.98 10.88 2.99
N ASP A 104 -28.97 10.11 3.43
CA ASP A 104 -29.16 9.78 4.85
C ASP A 104 -28.04 8.88 5.37
N LEU A 105 -27.62 7.89 4.59
CA LEU A 105 -26.43 7.10 4.87
C LEU A 105 -25.16 7.96 4.83
N PHE A 106 -25.01 8.91 3.91
CA PHE A 106 -23.86 9.81 3.96
C PHE A 106 -23.89 10.76 5.17
N MET A 107 -25.06 11.25 5.58
CA MET A 107 -25.20 12.13 6.75
C MET A 107 -25.03 11.38 8.06
N SER A 108 -25.44 10.11 8.12
CA SER A 108 -25.04 9.20 9.18
C SER A 108 -23.51 9.06 9.11
N GLN A 109 -22.94 8.65 7.97
CA GLN A 109 -21.50 8.55 7.71
C GLN A 109 -20.70 9.86 7.96
N GLY A 110 -21.31 11.04 7.89
CA GLY A 110 -20.70 12.36 8.09
C GLY A 110 -20.64 12.74 9.58
N ARG A 111 -21.70 12.47 10.35
CA ARG A 111 -21.63 12.46 11.83
C ARG A 111 -20.65 11.38 12.31
N GLU A 112 -20.62 10.27 11.60
CA GLU A 112 -19.64 9.18 11.73
C GLU A 112 -18.25 9.52 11.16
N ARG A 113 -18.00 10.61 10.43
CA ARG A 113 -16.64 11.02 9.99
C ARG A 113 -15.97 11.92 11.03
N THR A 114 -16.77 12.71 11.74
CA THR A 114 -16.26 13.58 12.81
C THR A 114 -15.80 12.74 14.02
N ALA A 115 -16.39 11.56 14.22
CA ALA A 115 -16.13 10.69 15.38
C ALA A 115 -15.97 9.19 15.08
N GLY A 116 -16.18 8.71 13.85
CA GLY A 116 -16.10 7.29 13.49
C GLY A 116 -14.76 6.88 12.91
N CYS A 117 -14.65 5.58 12.71
CA CYS A 117 -13.41 4.91 12.35
C CYS A 117 -13.64 4.17 11.03
N LEU A 118 -12.86 4.48 10.01
CA LEU A 118 -12.90 3.82 8.70
C LEU A 118 -12.05 2.54 8.76
N PHE A 119 -12.55 1.43 8.22
CA PHE A 119 -11.78 0.19 8.15
C PHE A 119 -10.46 0.38 7.39
N GLU A 120 -10.50 1.07 6.25
CA GLU A 120 -9.30 1.34 5.42
C GLU A 120 -8.19 2.08 6.19
N ASP A 121 -8.56 3.03 7.06
CA ASP A 121 -7.58 3.76 7.89
C ASP A 121 -6.96 2.87 8.98
N GLN A 122 -7.69 1.84 9.42
CA GLN A 122 -7.32 1.02 10.57
C GLN A 122 -6.80 -0.36 10.19
N VAL A 123 -6.97 -0.79 8.94
CA VAL A 123 -6.62 -2.14 8.49
C VAL A 123 -5.16 -2.45 8.76
N GLY A 124 -4.23 -1.50 8.59
CA GLY A 124 -2.82 -1.71 8.92
C GLY A 124 -2.60 -2.06 10.40
N VAL A 125 -3.22 -1.30 11.31
CA VAL A 125 -3.10 -1.54 12.76
C VAL A 125 -3.83 -2.83 13.16
N LEU A 126 -5.02 -3.07 12.61
CA LEU A 126 -5.82 -4.25 12.90
C LEU A 126 -5.17 -5.52 12.36
N SER A 127 -4.52 -5.48 11.19
CA SER A 127 -3.80 -6.62 10.63
C SER A 127 -2.62 -7.01 11.51
N HIS A 128 -1.83 -6.05 11.99
CA HIS A 128 -0.78 -6.34 12.97
C HIS A 128 -1.34 -6.87 14.29
N PHE A 129 -2.48 -6.33 14.74
CA PHE A 129 -3.16 -6.85 15.92
C PHE A 129 -3.57 -8.31 15.73
N VAL A 130 -4.20 -8.67 14.61
CA VAL A 130 -4.59 -10.06 14.28
C VAL A 130 -3.37 -10.98 14.17
N GLN A 131 -2.31 -10.53 13.50
CA GLN A 131 -1.07 -11.31 13.37
C GLN A 131 -0.36 -11.52 14.72
N GLY A 132 -0.53 -10.58 15.66
CA GLY A 132 -0.02 -10.70 17.02
C GLY A 132 -0.89 -11.55 17.95
N LEU A 133 -2.09 -11.97 17.51
CA LEU A 133 -2.90 -12.94 18.24
C LEU A 133 -2.40 -14.35 17.91
N SER A 134 -2.34 -15.21 18.93
CA SER A 134 -1.84 -16.57 18.80
C SER A 134 -2.72 -17.43 17.87
N GLY A 135 -2.08 -18.33 17.13
CA GLY A 135 -2.74 -19.31 16.26
C GLY A 135 -2.60 -19.02 14.77
N ARG A 136 -3.52 -19.56 13.94
CA ARG A 136 -3.54 -19.32 12.50
C ARG A 136 -3.60 -17.83 12.19
N GLY A 137 -2.74 -17.37 11.27
CA GLY A 137 -2.82 -16.01 10.74
C GLY A 137 -4.12 -15.80 9.95
N LEU A 138 -5.02 -14.98 10.50
CA LEU A 138 -6.29 -14.64 9.85
C LEU A 138 -6.13 -13.39 8.97
N LYS A 139 -6.79 -13.37 7.81
CA LYS A 139 -6.85 -12.21 6.93
C LYS A 139 -7.93 -11.23 7.40
N LEU A 140 -7.84 -9.97 6.97
CA LEU A 140 -8.89 -8.97 7.18
C LEU A 140 -9.47 -8.53 5.84
N ALA A 141 -10.80 -8.48 5.75
CA ALA A 141 -11.51 -7.99 4.57
C ALA A 141 -12.71 -7.12 4.95
N GLN A 142 -13.12 -6.25 4.04
CA GLN A 142 -14.33 -5.45 4.21
C GLN A 142 -15.56 -6.24 3.80
N ALA A 143 -16.62 -6.16 4.60
CA ALA A 143 -17.95 -6.65 4.25
C ALA A 143 -19.03 -5.74 4.82
N ARG A 144 -20.30 -6.10 4.63
CA ARG A 144 -21.43 -5.36 5.20
C ARG A 144 -21.58 -5.56 6.71
N PHE A 145 -21.18 -6.71 7.23
CA PHE A 145 -21.32 -7.09 8.63
C PHE A 145 -20.04 -7.78 9.11
N SER A 146 -19.81 -7.76 10.43
CA SER A 146 -18.69 -8.50 11.03
C SER A 146 -18.98 -10.00 11.05
N TYR A 147 -18.11 -10.84 10.49
CA TYR A 147 -18.17 -12.31 10.57
C TYR A 147 -16.81 -12.93 10.25
N THR A 148 -16.64 -14.24 10.40
CA THR A 148 -15.44 -14.97 9.98
C THR A 148 -15.83 -16.21 9.20
N ASP A 149 -15.04 -16.55 8.17
CA ASP A 149 -15.13 -17.82 7.45
C ASP A 149 -14.05 -18.83 7.92
N SER A 150 -13.39 -18.53 9.05
CA SER A 150 -12.25 -19.25 9.65
C SER A 150 -10.87 -19.06 9.00
N GLU A 151 -10.79 -18.36 7.87
CA GLU A 151 -9.53 -17.93 7.23
C GLU A 151 -9.41 -16.38 7.20
N THR A 152 -10.53 -15.70 7.06
CA THR A 152 -10.68 -14.25 6.93
C THR A 152 -11.73 -13.74 7.92
N ILE A 153 -11.36 -12.69 8.65
CA ILE A 153 -12.27 -11.88 9.44
C ILE A 153 -12.77 -10.74 8.56
N PHE A 154 -14.08 -10.70 8.35
CA PHE A 154 -14.77 -9.65 7.62
C PHE A 154 -15.28 -8.59 8.59
N LEU A 155 -15.11 -7.32 8.25
CA LEU A 155 -15.50 -6.18 9.08
C LEU A 155 -16.27 -5.12 8.26
N PRO A 156 -17.19 -4.35 8.89
CA PRO A 156 -17.85 -3.24 8.22
C PRO A 156 -16.85 -2.16 7.80
N GLY A 157 -17.08 -1.53 6.64
CA GLY A 157 -16.23 -0.46 6.12
C GLY A 157 -16.13 0.76 7.03
N VAL A 158 -17.13 0.97 7.89
CA VAL A 158 -17.17 2.05 8.87
C VAL A 158 -17.78 1.55 10.18
N ILE A 159 -17.17 1.90 11.32
CA ILE A 159 -17.78 1.79 12.65
C ILE A 159 -17.85 3.16 13.28
N ALA A 160 -19.05 3.54 13.70
CA ALA A 160 -19.28 4.89 14.22
C ALA A 160 -20.49 4.99 15.15
N HIS A 161 -20.73 3.92 15.91
CA HIS A 161 -21.81 3.84 16.89
C HIS A 161 -21.59 4.74 18.11
N LEU A 162 -20.34 5.17 18.37
CA LEU A 162 -19.97 5.98 19.52
C LEU A 162 -19.49 7.37 19.10
N SER A 163 -19.61 8.35 19.99
CA SER A 163 -19.22 9.75 19.75
C SER A 163 -17.71 10.00 19.75
N GLU A 164 -16.87 8.99 19.99
CA GLU A 164 -15.41 9.11 20.07
C GLU A 164 -14.72 8.11 19.14
N ARG A 165 -13.83 8.61 18.26
CA ARG A 165 -13.07 7.80 17.30
C ARG A 165 -12.28 6.68 17.95
N ARG A 166 -11.66 6.95 19.10
CA ARG A 166 -10.91 5.95 19.87
C ARG A 166 -11.80 4.79 20.32
N LYS A 167 -13.04 5.06 20.74
CA LYS A 167 -13.97 4.00 21.19
C LYS A 167 -14.50 3.20 20.01
N ASN A 168 -14.72 3.83 18.86
CA ASN A 168 -15.06 3.13 17.62
C ASN A 168 -13.91 2.23 17.11
N PHE A 169 -12.65 2.67 17.24
CA PHE A 169 -11.49 1.81 17.00
C PHE A 169 -11.41 0.64 17.98
N GLN A 170 -11.64 0.88 19.27
CA GLN A 170 -11.72 -0.20 20.27
C GLN A 170 -12.82 -1.21 19.93
N LEU A 171 -13.92 -0.76 19.34
CA LEU A 171 -14.99 -1.63 18.87
C LEU A 171 -14.57 -2.51 17.69
N TYR A 172 -13.75 -2.01 16.76
CA TYR A 172 -13.10 -2.86 15.74
C TYR A 172 -12.23 -3.95 16.38
N LYS A 173 -11.35 -3.58 17.32
CA LYS A 173 -10.50 -4.56 18.01
C LYS A 173 -11.32 -5.61 18.75
N ALA A 174 -12.42 -5.21 19.39
CA ALA A 174 -13.32 -6.12 20.10
C ALA A 174 -14.03 -7.10 19.14
N ASN A 175 -14.50 -6.63 17.98
CA ASN A 175 -15.06 -7.50 16.94
C ASN A 175 -14.02 -8.51 16.46
N VAL A 176 -12.83 -8.03 16.12
CA VAL A 176 -11.70 -8.87 15.67
C VAL A 176 -11.36 -9.94 16.69
N ALA A 177 -11.19 -9.57 17.96
CA ALA A 177 -10.84 -10.52 19.00
C ALA A 177 -11.93 -11.55 19.26
N HIS A 178 -13.21 -11.15 19.19
CA HIS A 178 -14.30 -12.11 19.34
C HIS A 178 -14.38 -13.09 18.16
N LEU A 179 -14.16 -12.61 16.92
CA LEU A 179 -14.15 -13.47 15.72
C LEU A 179 -12.90 -14.36 15.65
N TRP A 180 -11.74 -13.87 16.06
CA TRP A 180 -10.53 -14.69 16.26
C TRP A 180 -10.77 -15.76 17.32
N ALA A 181 -11.40 -15.41 18.45
CA ALA A 181 -11.69 -16.38 19.50
C ALA A 181 -12.61 -17.50 19.00
N GLN A 182 -13.51 -17.21 18.05
CA GLN A 182 -14.35 -18.26 17.44
C GLN A 182 -13.51 -19.34 16.76
N THR A 183 -12.48 -18.94 16.00
CA THR A 183 -11.57 -19.86 15.32
C THR A 183 -10.62 -20.54 16.30
N ARG A 184 -9.99 -19.76 17.19
CA ARG A 184 -8.97 -20.25 18.14
C ARG A 184 -9.50 -21.28 19.14
N PHE A 185 -10.74 -21.11 19.61
CA PHE A 185 -11.34 -21.95 20.64
C PHE A 185 -12.41 -22.91 20.10
N GLY A 186 -12.34 -23.25 18.81
CA GLY A 186 -13.05 -24.40 18.25
C GLY A 186 -14.56 -24.25 18.10
N THR A 187 -15.08 -23.03 17.94
CA THR A 187 -16.54 -22.78 17.81
C THR A 187 -17.18 -23.60 16.69
N PHE A 188 -16.41 -23.90 15.64
CA PHE A 188 -16.88 -24.58 14.43
C PHE A 188 -16.61 -26.10 14.41
N TRP A 189 -15.88 -26.67 15.37
CA TRP A 189 -15.59 -28.12 15.44
C TRP A 189 -16.82 -29.03 15.35
N PRO A 190 -18.00 -28.68 15.90
CA PRO A 190 -19.17 -29.56 15.83
C PRO A 190 -19.80 -29.71 14.43
N GLY A 191 -19.29 -29.04 13.38
CA GLY A 191 -19.94 -29.01 12.08
C GLY A 191 -21.27 -28.26 12.15
N LEU A 192 -21.19 -26.96 12.46
CA LEU A 192 -22.33 -26.21 12.97
C LEU A 192 -23.53 -26.13 12.01
N ALA A 193 -23.32 -26.06 10.70
CA ALA A 193 -24.44 -26.05 9.74
C ALA A 193 -25.28 -27.34 9.87
N THR A 194 -24.62 -28.49 9.98
CA THR A 194 -25.26 -29.80 10.14
C THR A 194 -25.92 -29.92 11.51
N LEU A 195 -25.24 -29.52 12.58
CA LEU A 195 -25.78 -29.54 13.95
C LEU A 195 -27.08 -28.73 14.05
N ILE A 196 -27.08 -27.51 13.50
CA ILE A 196 -28.20 -26.58 13.58
C ILE A 196 -29.37 -27.02 12.69
N ALA A 197 -29.09 -27.62 11.53
CA ALA A 197 -30.11 -28.18 10.65
C ALA A 197 -30.95 -29.28 11.32
N GLY A 198 -30.40 -29.96 12.34
CA GLY A 198 -31.10 -30.98 13.12
C GLY A 198 -32.16 -30.44 14.09
N TYR A 199 -32.24 -29.11 14.31
CA TYR A 199 -33.21 -28.51 15.23
C TYR A 199 -34.50 -28.08 14.51
N PRO A 200 -35.67 -28.12 15.19
CA PRO A 200 -36.95 -27.70 14.59
C PRO A 200 -36.98 -26.24 14.12
N ASP A 201 -36.25 -25.35 14.80
CA ASP A 201 -36.04 -23.96 14.40
C ASP A 201 -34.53 -23.68 14.29
N PRO A 202 -33.95 -23.86 13.09
CA PRO A 202 -32.52 -23.64 12.86
C PRO A 202 -32.08 -22.21 13.18
N LYS A 203 -32.91 -21.19 12.94
CA LYS A 203 -32.55 -19.79 13.19
C LYS A 203 -32.46 -19.50 14.68
N ARG A 204 -33.43 -19.99 15.46
CA ARG A 204 -33.40 -19.87 16.91
C ARG A 204 -32.25 -20.70 17.50
N ALA A 205 -32.01 -21.91 17.02
CA ALA A 205 -30.92 -22.76 17.49
C ALA A 205 -29.56 -22.08 17.25
N LEU A 206 -29.32 -21.51 16.05
CA LEU A 206 -28.09 -20.76 15.75
C LEU A 206 -27.91 -19.55 16.66
N THR A 207 -28.98 -18.78 16.87
CA THR A 207 -28.96 -17.60 17.76
C THR A 207 -28.67 -18.00 19.21
N THR A 208 -29.28 -19.09 19.67
CA THR A 208 -29.08 -19.64 21.01
C THR A 208 -27.65 -20.13 21.19
N PHE A 209 -27.13 -20.90 20.23
CA PHE A 209 -25.76 -21.39 20.23
C PHE A 209 -24.76 -20.23 20.26
N HIS A 210 -24.96 -19.22 19.42
CA HIS A 210 -24.09 -18.04 19.41
C HIS A 210 -24.12 -17.30 20.76
N ALA A 211 -25.27 -17.20 21.41
CA ALA A 211 -25.36 -16.60 22.75
C ALA A 211 -24.59 -17.40 23.82
N LEU A 212 -24.59 -18.74 23.74
CA LEU A 212 -23.77 -19.59 24.61
C LEU A 212 -22.27 -19.37 24.34
N GLU A 213 -21.88 -19.32 23.07
CA GLU A 213 -20.50 -19.10 22.65
C GLU A 213 -19.98 -17.74 23.08
N VAL A 214 -20.77 -16.68 23.03
CA VAL A 214 -20.36 -15.37 23.56
C VAL A 214 -19.93 -15.47 25.03
N VAL A 215 -20.62 -16.26 25.87
CA VAL A 215 -20.25 -16.45 27.28
C VAL A 215 -18.92 -17.21 27.39
N ARG A 216 -18.78 -18.31 26.65
CA ARG A 216 -17.56 -19.14 26.65
C ARG A 216 -16.35 -18.37 26.13
N LEU A 217 -16.49 -17.68 25.00
CA LEU A 217 -15.43 -16.91 24.35
C LEU A 217 -15.04 -15.68 25.18
N ASP A 218 -15.98 -14.96 25.77
CA ASP A 218 -15.67 -13.89 26.72
C ASP A 218 -14.82 -14.39 27.90
N ALA A 219 -15.16 -15.56 28.45
CA ALA A 219 -14.40 -16.18 29.55
C ALA A 219 -12.98 -16.58 29.11
N ARG A 220 -12.82 -17.09 27.88
CA ARG A 220 -11.51 -17.39 27.26
C ARG A 220 -10.68 -16.12 27.04
N ILE A 221 -11.26 -15.10 26.41
CA ILE A 221 -10.60 -13.81 26.16
C ILE A 221 -10.20 -13.13 27.48
N ASN A 222 -11.02 -13.21 28.54
CA ASN A 222 -10.66 -12.64 29.85
C ASN A 222 -9.40 -13.29 30.46
N ARG A 223 -9.15 -14.57 30.19
CA ARG A 223 -7.97 -15.28 30.69
C ARG A 223 -6.73 -14.97 29.86
N GLU A 224 -6.86 -15.10 28.54
CA GLU A 224 -5.76 -14.95 27.58
C GLU A 224 -5.36 -13.49 27.40
N LEU A 225 -6.35 -12.59 27.33
CA LEU A 225 -6.18 -11.18 27.01
C LEU A 225 -6.93 -10.30 28.03
N PRO A 226 -6.57 -10.33 29.33
CA PRO A 226 -7.31 -9.64 30.39
C PRO A 226 -7.38 -8.12 30.18
N GLY A 227 -6.35 -7.53 29.58
CA GLY A 227 -6.32 -6.11 29.22
C GLY A 227 -7.39 -5.76 28.18
N LEU A 228 -7.50 -6.56 27.12
CA LEU A 228 -8.49 -6.38 26.07
C LEU A 228 -9.91 -6.63 26.58
N TYR A 229 -10.11 -7.65 27.41
CA TYR A 229 -11.42 -7.93 28.00
C TYR A 229 -11.94 -6.78 28.87
N ARG A 230 -11.04 -6.07 29.59
CA ARG A 230 -11.42 -4.84 30.32
C ARG A 230 -11.93 -3.77 29.36
N GLU A 231 -11.32 -3.61 28.18
CA GLU A 231 -11.80 -2.69 27.13
C GLU A 231 -13.17 -3.11 26.59
N MET A 232 -13.37 -4.40 26.32
CA MET A 232 -14.66 -4.95 25.87
C MET A 232 -15.77 -4.67 26.89
N ARG A 233 -15.50 -4.82 28.19
CA ARG A 233 -16.45 -4.45 29.25
C ARG A 233 -16.75 -2.95 29.31
N MET A 234 -15.79 -2.09 28.99
CA MET A 234 -16.03 -0.65 28.90
C MET A 234 -16.93 -0.30 27.71
N LEU A 235 -16.77 -0.99 26.57
CA LEU A 235 -17.65 -0.83 25.42
C LEU A 235 -19.09 -1.24 25.75
N ARG A 236 -19.31 -2.41 26.38
CA ARG A 236 -20.67 -2.83 26.81
C ARG A 236 -21.37 -1.78 27.67
N ARG A 237 -20.63 -1.12 28.57
CA ARG A 237 -21.16 -0.01 29.39
C ARG A 237 -21.50 1.22 28.54
N ALA A 238 -20.67 1.55 27.55
CA ALA A 238 -20.92 2.67 26.64
C ALA A 238 -22.19 2.47 25.79
N PHE A 239 -22.54 1.23 25.48
CA PHE A 239 -23.78 0.84 24.80
C PHE A 239 -24.99 0.61 25.73
N ASN A 240 -24.82 0.82 27.04
CA ASN A 240 -25.86 0.57 28.06
C ASN A 240 -26.45 -0.86 27.99
N GLU A 241 -25.62 -1.86 27.74
CA GLU A 241 -26.08 -3.25 27.65
C GLU A 241 -26.64 -3.76 28.99
N PRO A 242 -27.85 -4.35 29.00
CA PRO A 242 -28.45 -4.88 30.21
C PRO A 242 -27.73 -6.15 30.67
N LYS A 243 -27.74 -6.41 31.98
CA LYS A 243 -27.24 -7.68 32.52
C LYS A 243 -28.16 -8.83 32.09
N PRO A 244 -27.62 -10.00 31.70
CA PRO A 244 -28.43 -11.17 31.40
C PRO A 244 -29.29 -11.60 32.60
N ALA A 245 -30.46 -12.18 32.32
CA ALA A 245 -31.36 -12.73 33.33
C ALA A 245 -30.65 -13.78 34.20
N GLU A 246 -31.12 -13.95 35.44
CA GLU A 246 -30.52 -14.91 36.38
C GLU A 246 -30.59 -16.35 35.87
N GLU A 247 -31.69 -16.74 35.25
CA GLU A 247 -31.87 -18.05 34.61
C GLU A 247 -30.76 -18.34 33.57
N TRP A 248 -30.44 -17.36 32.72
CA TRP A 248 -29.37 -17.49 31.71
C TRP A 248 -27.99 -17.60 32.36
N ARG A 249 -27.72 -16.81 33.40
CA ARG A 249 -26.44 -16.84 34.12
C ARG A 249 -26.20 -18.19 34.81
N ASN A 250 -27.22 -18.73 35.48
CA ASN A 250 -27.12 -20.03 36.14
C ASN A 250 -26.95 -21.17 35.13
N LEU A 251 -27.61 -21.09 33.96
CA LEU A 251 -27.44 -22.09 32.90
C LEU A 251 -26.03 -22.07 32.31
N THR A 252 -25.42 -20.89 32.16
CA THR A 252 -24.14 -20.69 31.45
C THR A 252 -22.91 -20.62 32.36
N GLU A 253 -23.08 -20.69 33.69
CA GLU A 253 -21.97 -20.73 34.65
C GLU A 253 -20.90 -21.78 34.30
N PRO A 254 -21.24 -23.03 33.88
CA PRO A 254 -20.24 -24.03 33.50
C PRO A 254 -19.34 -23.59 32.33
N LEU A 255 -19.86 -22.80 31.38
CA LEU A 255 -19.12 -22.32 30.21
C LEU A 255 -18.01 -21.31 30.58
N THR A 256 -18.05 -20.79 31.81
CA THR A 256 -17.01 -19.89 32.31
C THR A 256 -15.81 -20.63 32.87
N SER A 257 -15.81 -21.97 32.97
CA SER A 257 -14.68 -22.79 33.45
C SER A 257 -13.46 -22.74 32.53
N SER A 258 -12.25 -23.04 33.04
CA SER A 258 -11.00 -23.10 32.24
C SER A 258 -11.00 -24.25 31.25
N ASP A 259 -11.78 -25.28 31.53
CA ASP A 259 -11.78 -26.53 30.77
C ASP A 259 -12.98 -26.59 29.82
N ALA A 260 -13.83 -25.55 29.81
CA ALA A 260 -15.03 -25.49 28.99
C ALA A 260 -14.70 -25.44 27.49
N THR A 261 -15.18 -26.41 26.74
CA THR A 261 -15.01 -26.55 25.29
C THR A 261 -16.30 -26.16 24.56
N VAL A 262 -16.24 -26.13 23.22
CA VAL A 262 -17.45 -25.95 22.40
C VAL A 262 -18.50 -27.04 22.66
N TRP A 263 -18.06 -28.24 23.06
CA TRP A 263 -18.96 -29.37 23.33
C TRP A 263 -19.84 -29.13 24.55
N ASP A 264 -19.38 -28.34 25.53
CA ASP A 264 -20.20 -27.90 26.65
C ASP A 264 -21.31 -26.94 26.18
N SER A 265 -21.01 -26.04 25.24
CA SER A 265 -22.01 -25.18 24.60
C SER A 265 -23.04 -26.01 23.80
N VAL A 266 -22.58 -27.03 23.07
CA VAL A 266 -23.46 -27.98 22.36
C VAL A 266 -24.36 -28.74 23.34
N ALA A 267 -23.81 -29.22 24.46
CA ALA A 267 -24.56 -29.94 25.48
C ALA A 267 -25.64 -29.08 26.16
N LEU A 268 -25.40 -27.77 26.29
CA LEU A 268 -26.36 -26.82 26.87
C LEU A 268 -27.41 -26.33 25.86
N LEU A 269 -27.16 -26.44 24.55
CA LEU A 269 -28.03 -25.92 23.49
C LEU A 269 -29.50 -26.38 23.59
N PRO A 270 -29.83 -27.66 23.86
CA PRO A 270 -31.23 -28.08 24.01
C PRO A 270 -31.95 -27.40 25.17
N ARG A 271 -31.27 -27.23 26.32
CA ARG A 271 -31.82 -26.56 27.50
C ARG A 271 -31.95 -25.06 27.28
N ALA A 272 -30.95 -24.44 26.67
CA ALA A 272 -30.93 -23.02 26.34
C ALA A 272 -32.01 -22.64 25.32
N SER A 273 -32.33 -23.54 24.38
CA SER A 273 -33.36 -23.29 23.35
C SER A 273 -34.77 -23.15 23.94
N GLY A 274 -35.00 -23.73 25.12
CA GLY A 274 -36.24 -23.62 25.88
C GLY A 274 -36.43 -22.31 26.66
N ILE A 275 -35.38 -21.49 26.78
CA ILE A 275 -35.47 -20.17 27.44
C ILE A 275 -36.25 -19.23 26.53
N SER A 276 -37.27 -18.57 27.07
CA SER A 276 -38.16 -17.70 26.28
C SER A 276 -37.45 -16.43 25.75
N PHE A 277 -36.62 -15.81 26.58
CA PHE A 277 -35.91 -14.57 26.25
C PHE A 277 -34.39 -14.77 26.31
N LEU A 278 -33.78 -14.83 25.14
CA LEU A 278 -32.32 -14.87 25.01
C LEU A 278 -31.72 -13.49 25.33
N PRO A 279 -30.47 -13.43 25.82
CA PRO A 279 -29.78 -12.16 25.99
C PRO A 279 -29.64 -11.42 24.65
N ALA A 280 -29.71 -10.09 24.69
CA ALA A 280 -29.47 -9.27 23.51
C ALA A 280 -28.01 -9.44 23.03
N PRO A 281 -27.74 -9.39 21.72
CA PRO A 281 -26.38 -9.44 21.20
C PRO A 281 -25.51 -8.32 21.78
N THR A 282 -24.24 -8.63 22.00
CA THR A 282 -23.31 -7.63 22.56
C THR A 282 -22.74 -6.74 21.45
N CYS A 283 -22.31 -5.53 21.76
CA CYS A 283 -21.93 -4.51 20.77
C CYS A 283 -20.82 -4.94 19.80
N TYR A 284 -19.95 -5.87 20.22
CA TYR A 284 -18.85 -6.41 19.42
C TYR A 284 -19.13 -7.82 18.88
N GLN A 285 -20.34 -8.34 19.07
CA GLN A 285 -20.74 -9.63 18.56
C GLN A 285 -20.96 -9.52 17.05
N GLY A 286 -20.15 -10.25 16.29
CA GLY A 286 -20.36 -10.41 14.85
C GLY A 286 -21.57 -11.28 14.53
N ARG A 287 -21.65 -11.73 13.27
CA ARG A 287 -22.55 -12.78 12.82
C ARG A 287 -21.79 -14.10 12.76
N LEU A 288 -22.51 -15.17 13.06
CA LEU A 288 -22.03 -16.52 12.92
C LEU A 288 -22.57 -17.07 11.60
N ASP A 289 -21.68 -17.40 10.67
CA ASP A 289 -22.02 -17.89 9.34
C ASP A 289 -21.43 -19.30 9.12
N PRO A 290 -22.17 -20.37 9.51
CA PRO A 290 -21.68 -21.73 9.39
C PRO A 290 -21.41 -22.16 7.94
N ILE A 291 -22.17 -21.64 6.98
CA ILE A 291 -22.09 -22.05 5.57
C ILE A 291 -20.77 -21.53 4.97
N ALA A 292 -20.44 -20.26 5.22
CA ALA A 292 -19.18 -19.68 4.76
C ALA A 292 -17.96 -20.42 5.32
N VAL A 293 -18.05 -20.88 6.57
CA VAL A 293 -16.98 -21.68 7.19
C VAL A 293 -16.86 -23.06 6.55
N ASP A 294 -17.98 -23.75 6.32
CA ASP A 294 -17.98 -25.08 5.69
C ASP A 294 -17.37 -25.01 4.26
N GLU A 295 -17.73 -24.01 3.47
CA GLU A 295 -17.19 -23.79 2.11
C GLU A 295 -15.65 -23.61 2.09
N ILE A 296 -15.10 -22.94 3.11
CA ILE A 296 -13.66 -22.75 3.25
C ILE A 296 -12.98 -24.02 3.77
N LEU A 297 -13.57 -24.70 4.76
CA LEU A 297 -13.06 -25.95 5.30
C LEU A 297 -12.97 -27.05 4.24
N GLU A 298 -13.99 -27.18 3.38
CA GLU A 298 -14.02 -28.15 2.27
C GLU A 298 -12.83 -28.01 1.32
N LYS A 299 -12.33 -26.79 1.15
CA LYS A 299 -11.15 -26.49 0.30
C LYS A 299 -9.83 -26.58 1.08
N ARG A 300 -9.82 -26.07 2.31
CA ARG A 300 -8.62 -25.95 3.15
C ARG A 300 -8.14 -27.32 3.65
N ILE A 301 -9.05 -28.16 4.16
CA ILE A 301 -8.71 -29.44 4.78
C ILE A 301 -7.92 -30.35 3.81
N PRO A 302 -8.39 -30.62 2.57
CA PRO A 302 -7.63 -31.46 1.64
C PRO A 302 -6.28 -30.86 1.25
N ARG A 303 -6.23 -29.53 1.07
CA ARG A 303 -5.01 -28.79 0.71
C ARG A 303 -3.96 -28.89 1.83
N GLU A 304 -4.34 -28.61 3.06
CA GLU A 304 -3.43 -28.64 4.21
C GLU A 304 -2.99 -30.07 4.53
N LYS A 305 -3.88 -31.06 4.40
CA LYS A 305 -3.51 -32.48 4.48
C LYS A 305 -2.44 -32.85 3.47
N ALA A 306 -2.60 -32.46 2.21
CA ALA A 306 -1.64 -32.76 1.16
C ALA A 306 -0.29 -32.06 1.41
N LEU A 307 -0.31 -30.77 1.78
CA LEU A 307 0.89 -30.01 2.12
C LEU A 307 1.64 -30.62 3.30
N PHE A 308 0.91 -31.02 4.36
CA PHE A 308 1.53 -31.55 5.57
C PHE A 308 2.19 -32.89 5.32
N ARG A 309 1.49 -33.81 4.64
CA ARG A 309 2.04 -35.13 4.26
C ARG A 309 3.27 -35.00 3.33
N TYR A 310 3.28 -33.98 2.47
CA TYR A 310 4.45 -33.66 1.64
C TYR A 310 5.62 -33.10 2.47
N SER A 311 5.36 -32.19 3.41
CA SER A 311 6.41 -31.69 4.31
C SER A 311 7.00 -32.79 5.20
N LEU A 312 6.20 -33.74 5.68
CA LEU A 312 6.71 -34.92 6.41
C LEU A 312 7.63 -35.77 5.51
N LYS A 313 7.33 -35.89 4.23
CA LYS A 313 8.20 -36.57 3.27
C LYS A 313 9.54 -35.85 3.11
N GLU A 314 9.53 -34.52 2.93
CA GLU A 314 10.77 -33.72 2.85
C GLU A 314 11.61 -33.90 4.12
N LEU A 315 10.98 -33.83 5.30
CA LEU A 315 11.65 -34.06 6.59
C LEU A 315 12.25 -35.47 6.71
N ALA A 316 11.54 -36.50 6.24
CA ALA A 316 12.05 -37.87 6.24
C ALA A 316 13.23 -38.06 5.26
N GLU A 317 13.20 -37.40 4.10
CA GLU A 317 14.29 -37.45 3.12
C GLU A 317 15.55 -36.73 3.63
N GLU A 318 15.39 -35.57 4.28
CA GLU A 318 16.49 -34.83 4.91
C GLU A 318 17.13 -35.63 6.05
N ALA A 319 16.31 -36.21 6.95
CA ALA A 319 16.81 -37.01 8.07
C ALA A 319 17.53 -38.30 7.61
N ASN A 320 17.07 -38.92 6.52
CA ASN A 320 17.71 -40.11 5.94
C ASN A 320 18.97 -39.80 5.12
N GLN A 321 19.14 -38.59 4.58
CA GLN A 321 20.39 -38.18 3.91
C GLN A 321 21.57 -38.10 4.89
N GLU A 322 21.31 -37.85 6.17
CA GLU A 322 22.34 -37.85 7.22
C GLU A 322 22.69 -39.25 7.74
N GLN A 323 21.86 -40.27 7.46
CA GLN A 323 22.03 -41.62 7.98
C GLN A 323 21.82 -42.68 6.88
N HIS A 324 22.93 -43.23 6.38
CA HIS A 324 22.87 -44.44 5.57
C HIS A 324 22.24 -45.59 6.38
N GLU A 325 21.04 -46.00 5.95
CA GLU A 325 20.26 -47.22 6.30
C GLU A 325 19.05 -47.04 7.23
N THR A 326 17.84 -47.19 6.67
CA THR A 326 16.73 -47.94 7.28
C THR A 326 15.74 -48.40 6.19
N GLN A 327 15.26 -49.65 6.28
CA GLN A 327 14.36 -50.30 5.29
C GLN A 327 12.86 -50.26 5.68
N ASN A 328 12.50 -49.57 6.77
CA ASN A 328 11.12 -49.46 7.23
C ASN A 328 10.48 -48.15 6.77
N ALA A 329 9.15 -48.13 6.66
CA ALA A 329 8.42 -46.90 6.42
C ALA A 329 8.61 -45.95 7.62
N PRO A 330 8.95 -44.66 7.38
CA PRO A 330 9.16 -43.70 8.45
C PRO A 330 7.90 -43.51 9.30
N SER A 331 8.03 -43.62 10.62
CA SER A 331 6.93 -43.42 11.57
C SER A 331 7.03 -42.03 12.18
N PHE A 332 6.03 -41.18 11.94
CA PHE A 332 5.92 -39.87 12.58
C PHE A 332 4.93 -39.93 13.75
N ASP A 333 5.32 -39.33 14.87
CA ASP A 333 4.45 -39.08 16.02
C ASP A 333 4.56 -37.60 16.41
N VAL A 334 3.45 -36.99 16.83
CA VAL A 334 3.43 -35.58 17.22
C VAL A 334 2.91 -35.46 18.65
N ARG A 335 3.72 -34.88 19.52
CA ARG A 335 3.36 -34.58 20.90
C ARG A 335 3.13 -33.10 21.05
N ILE A 336 1.94 -32.75 21.55
CA ILE A 336 1.55 -31.38 21.85
C ILE A 336 1.53 -31.24 23.36
N GLN A 337 2.37 -30.36 23.91
CA GLN A 337 2.40 -30.06 25.34
C GLN A 337 2.03 -28.60 25.56
N PRO A 338 1.25 -28.26 26.60
CA PRO A 338 1.04 -26.87 26.98
C PRO A 338 2.37 -26.23 27.40
N ASP A 339 2.67 -25.07 26.84
CA ASP A 339 3.83 -24.28 27.25
C ASP A 339 3.45 -22.80 27.30
N ASP A 340 3.14 -22.33 28.50
CA ASP A 340 2.75 -20.94 28.77
C ASP A 340 3.88 -19.94 28.50
N SER A 341 5.12 -20.40 28.27
CA SER A 341 6.25 -19.54 27.90
C SER A 341 6.30 -19.23 26.40
N LEU A 342 5.60 -20.00 25.57
CA LEU A 342 5.54 -19.81 24.12
C LEU A 342 4.33 -18.95 23.73
N PRO A 343 4.45 -18.07 22.71
CA PRO A 343 3.33 -17.23 22.25
C PRO A 343 2.09 -18.03 21.84
N GLU A 344 2.26 -19.26 21.37
CA GLU A 344 1.16 -20.13 20.95
C GLU A 344 0.51 -20.92 22.10
N GLY A 345 1.14 -20.92 23.28
CA GLY A 345 0.72 -21.71 24.46
C GLY A 345 0.95 -23.21 24.30
N LEU A 346 1.61 -23.64 23.22
CA LEU A 346 1.82 -25.04 22.85
C LEU A 346 3.26 -25.24 22.39
N CYS A 347 3.91 -26.27 22.92
CA CYS A 347 5.15 -26.83 22.41
C CYS A 347 4.81 -28.07 21.57
N ILE A 348 5.19 -28.05 20.30
CA ILE A 348 4.95 -29.16 19.36
C ILE A 348 6.27 -29.88 19.14
N GLU A 349 6.32 -31.15 19.53
CA GLU A 349 7.47 -32.03 19.31
C GLU A 349 7.07 -33.07 18.26
N ILE A 350 7.73 -33.03 17.09
CA ILE A 350 7.59 -34.06 16.07
C ILE A 350 8.71 -35.07 16.28
N THR A 351 8.37 -36.35 16.35
CA THR A 351 9.36 -37.41 16.35
C THR A 351 9.28 -38.24 15.08
N LEU A 352 10.44 -38.57 14.52
CA LEU A 352 10.63 -39.52 13.43
C LEU A 352 11.33 -40.75 14.03
N ASP A 353 10.67 -41.91 14.02
CA ASP A 353 11.18 -43.15 14.62
C ASP A 353 11.72 -42.95 16.05
N ASP A 354 10.90 -42.33 16.91
CA ASP A 354 11.19 -41.96 18.31
C ASP A 354 12.31 -40.91 18.52
N ARG A 355 12.74 -40.20 17.46
CA ARG A 355 13.74 -39.13 17.54
C ARG A 355 13.16 -37.76 17.25
N PRO A 356 13.43 -36.73 18.06
CA PRO A 356 12.89 -35.39 17.84
C PRO A 356 13.47 -34.75 16.57
N VAL A 357 12.58 -34.19 15.76
CA VAL A 357 12.90 -33.42 14.55
C VAL A 357 12.32 -32.02 14.73
N ALA A 358 13.13 -30.99 14.48
CA ALA A 358 12.66 -29.61 14.54
C ALA A 358 11.98 -29.22 13.21
N PRO A 359 10.65 -29.05 13.17
CA PRO A 359 9.96 -28.61 11.95
C PRO A 359 10.34 -27.16 11.58
N PRO A 360 10.49 -26.84 10.28
CA PRO A 360 10.62 -25.47 9.83
C PRO A 360 9.32 -24.66 10.05
N ASP A 361 9.43 -23.34 10.06
CA ASP A 361 8.34 -22.41 10.44
C ASP A 361 7.06 -22.57 9.60
N ASN A 362 7.18 -22.93 8.32
CA ASN A 362 6.04 -23.20 7.45
C ASN A 362 5.25 -24.44 7.90
N VAL A 363 5.93 -25.47 8.40
CA VAL A 363 5.31 -26.68 8.95
C VAL A 363 4.67 -26.38 10.30
N ASN A 364 5.30 -25.57 11.16
CA ASN A 364 4.69 -25.13 12.42
C ASN A 364 3.37 -24.37 12.20
N LYS A 365 3.33 -23.46 11.23
CA LYS A 365 2.09 -22.76 10.85
C LYS A 365 1.01 -23.71 10.37
N LEU A 366 1.39 -24.74 9.61
CA LEU A 366 0.47 -25.76 9.10
C LEU A 366 -0.09 -26.64 10.22
N ILE A 367 0.75 -27.06 11.17
CA ILE A 367 0.32 -27.80 12.37
C ILE A 367 -0.66 -26.98 13.19
N THR A 368 -0.33 -25.71 13.44
CA THR A 368 -1.19 -24.77 14.16
C THR A 368 -2.55 -24.62 13.47
N SER A 369 -2.54 -24.54 12.14
CA SER A 369 -3.75 -24.51 11.33
C SER A 369 -4.58 -25.79 11.50
N ILE A 370 -3.98 -26.97 11.38
CA ILE A 370 -4.66 -28.27 11.52
C ILE A 370 -5.25 -28.44 12.93
N ILE A 371 -4.49 -28.13 13.97
CA ILE A 371 -4.95 -28.19 15.37
C ILE A 371 -6.15 -27.25 15.59
N GLN A 372 -6.21 -26.09 14.93
CA GLN A 372 -7.37 -25.22 15.05
C GLN A 372 -8.64 -25.78 14.40
N ASP A 373 -8.51 -26.62 13.37
CA ASP A 373 -9.66 -27.23 12.70
C ASP A 373 -10.15 -28.49 13.43
N PHE A 374 -9.25 -29.27 14.03
CA PHE A 374 -9.57 -30.59 14.60
C PHE A 374 -9.35 -30.73 16.12
N GLY A 375 -8.64 -29.80 16.76
CA GLY A 375 -8.21 -29.89 18.16
C GLY A 375 -6.93 -30.71 18.36
N GLU A 376 -6.63 -31.63 17.44
CA GLU A 376 -5.44 -32.49 17.41
C GLU A 376 -5.02 -32.75 15.94
N ILE A 377 -3.87 -33.39 15.70
CA ILE A 377 -3.48 -33.81 14.35
C ILE A 377 -4.04 -35.22 14.11
N PRO A 378 -4.93 -35.44 13.12
CA PRO A 378 -5.46 -36.78 12.86
C PRO A 378 -4.37 -37.74 12.37
N ASP A 379 -4.40 -39.01 12.78
CA ASP A 379 -3.40 -40.03 12.44
C ASP A 379 -3.13 -40.16 10.93
N GLU A 380 -4.16 -39.96 10.10
CA GLU A 380 -4.06 -40.00 8.64
C GLU A 380 -3.21 -38.87 8.03
N TYR A 381 -2.89 -37.82 8.80
CA TYR A 381 -1.98 -36.74 8.40
C TYR A 381 -0.52 -37.11 8.65
N LEU A 382 -0.24 -38.05 9.57
CA LEU A 382 1.10 -38.46 9.98
C LEU A 382 1.77 -39.46 9.02
N VAL A 383 1.07 -39.86 7.96
CA VAL A 383 1.60 -40.77 6.95
C VAL A 383 2.20 -39.96 5.79
N PRO A 384 3.51 -40.04 5.51
CA PRO A 384 4.11 -39.33 4.38
C PRO A 384 3.48 -39.69 3.03
N THR A 385 3.64 -38.79 2.06
CA THR A 385 3.24 -39.00 0.67
C THR A 385 4.07 -40.10 0.00
N GLY A 386 3.43 -41.05 -0.70
CA GLY A 386 4.09 -42.21 -1.32
C GLY A 386 4.94 -41.87 -2.57
N PRO A 387 5.84 -42.77 -3.01
CA PRO A 387 6.60 -42.58 -4.25
C PRO A 387 5.65 -42.57 -5.46
N GLY A 388 5.51 -41.41 -6.11
CA GLY A 388 4.64 -41.21 -7.28
C GLY A 388 3.36 -40.42 -7.02
N GLU A 389 3.10 -39.99 -5.78
CA GLU A 389 2.00 -39.05 -5.48
C GLU A 389 2.39 -37.60 -5.82
N TYR A 390 1.39 -36.85 -6.31
CA TYR A 390 1.44 -35.51 -6.91
C TYR A 390 2.21 -34.47 -6.08
N ASN A 391 2.95 -33.56 -6.73
CA ASN A 391 3.64 -32.45 -6.05
C ASN A 391 2.65 -31.29 -5.77
N PRO A 392 2.31 -30.97 -4.51
CA PRO A 392 1.35 -29.90 -4.19
C PRO A 392 1.84 -28.50 -4.58
N ARG A 393 3.15 -28.33 -4.85
CA ARG A 393 3.70 -27.06 -5.37
C ARG A 393 3.17 -26.72 -6.77
N ASP A 394 2.64 -27.70 -7.51
CA ASP A 394 1.99 -27.49 -8.82
C ASP A 394 0.54 -26.97 -8.70
N PHE A 395 -0.08 -27.13 -7.52
CA PHE A 395 -1.37 -26.54 -7.15
C PHE A 395 -1.24 -25.16 -6.50
N ALA A 396 -0.07 -24.53 -6.57
CA ALA A 396 -0.02 -23.08 -6.50
C ALA A 396 -0.74 -22.54 -7.75
N GLU A 397 -2.07 -22.62 -7.76
CA GLU A 397 -2.91 -21.75 -8.57
C GLU A 397 -2.48 -20.34 -8.22
N ARG A 398 -1.56 -19.80 -9.02
CA ARG A 398 -1.50 -18.37 -9.29
C ARG A 398 -2.81 -18.05 -10.00
N ASN A 399 -3.88 -17.95 -9.23
CA ASN A 399 -5.15 -17.44 -9.71
C ASN A 399 -4.89 -16.02 -10.19
N SER A 400 -4.92 -15.85 -11.51
CA SER A 400 -4.86 -14.54 -12.17
C SER A 400 -6.08 -13.67 -11.83
N ASP A 401 -7.11 -14.26 -11.22
CA ASP A 401 -8.30 -13.59 -10.72
C ASP A 401 -8.29 -13.35 -9.19
N ASP A 402 -7.28 -13.83 -8.46
CA ASP A 402 -7.03 -13.45 -7.04
C ASP A 402 -6.42 -12.04 -6.91
N VAL A 403 -6.36 -11.29 -8.02
CA VAL A 403 -5.82 -9.92 -8.09
C VAL A 403 -6.82 -8.88 -7.54
N TRP A 404 -8.03 -9.29 -7.11
CA TRP A 404 -9.05 -8.37 -6.57
C TRP A 404 -9.61 -8.73 -5.18
N SER A 405 -9.15 -9.80 -4.52
CA SER A 405 -9.73 -10.28 -3.25
C SER A 405 -8.73 -10.50 -2.11
N GLY A 406 -7.67 -9.68 -2.02
CA GLY A 406 -6.95 -9.49 -0.75
C GLY A 406 -5.53 -10.07 -0.65
N SER A 407 -4.65 -9.64 -1.54
CA SER A 407 -3.19 -9.81 -1.42
C SER A 407 -2.47 -8.48 -1.61
N TYR A 408 -2.65 -7.53 -0.68
CA TYR A 408 -1.80 -6.33 -0.58
C TYR A 408 -0.41 -6.62 0.04
N HIS A 409 -0.04 -7.89 0.16
CA HIS A 409 1.29 -8.34 0.54
C HIS A 409 1.73 -9.48 -0.39
N GLU A 410 1.87 -9.18 -1.68
CA GLU A 410 3.09 -9.67 -2.34
C GLU A 410 4.23 -8.83 -1.76
N GLU A 411 5.29 -9.44 -1.24
CA GLU A 411 6.50 -8.72 -0.84
C GLU A 411 6.93 -7.80 -2.00
N GLY A 412 6.91 -6.47 -1.79
CA GLY A 412 7.38 -5.48 -2.77
C GLY A 412 6.33 -4.67 -3.54
N ALA A 413 5.02 -4.74 -3.23
CA ALA A 413 3.99 -3.90 -3.85
C ALA A 413 3.64 -2.63 -3.02
N PHE A 414 3.70 -1.46 -3.66
CA PHE A 414 3.42 -0.13 -3.10
C PHE A 414 2.21 0.50 -3.80
N ILE A 415 1.40 1.26 -3.07
CA ILE A 415 0.18 1.87 -3.61
C ILE A 415 0.35 3.39 -3.63
N TYR A 416 0.02 4.02 -4.76
CA TYR A 416 0.07 5.47 -4.94
C TYR A 416 -1.24 6.03 -5.46
N ASN A 417 -1.49 7.29 -5.08
CA ASN A 417 -2.56 8.09 -5.64
C ASN A 417 -2.18 8.56 -7.05
N GLU A 418 -3.20 8.77 -7.88
CA GLU A 418 -3.04 9.39 -9.20
C GLU A 418 -3.81 10.69 -9.27
N TRP A 419 -3.21 11.72 -9.87
CA TRP A 419 -3.90 12.98 -10.06
C TRP A 419 -4.78 12.97 -11.31
N ASP A 420 -6.07 13.20 -11.12
CA ASP A 420 -7.01 13.41 -12.22
C ASP A 420 -7.20 14.91 -12.46
N TYR A 421 -6.60 15.43 -13.54
CA TYR A 421 -6.66 16.86 -13.86
C TYR A 421 -8.06 17.35 -14.20
N ARG A 422 -8.94 16.47 -14.70
CA ARG A 422 -10.31 16.83 -15.07
C ARG A 422 -11.16 17.03 -13.81
N ARG A 423 -10.97 16.16 -12.82
CA ARG A 423 -11.64 16.24 -11.51
C ARG A 423 -10.96 17.20 -10.52
N ARG A 424 -9.71 17.59 -10.82
CA ARG A 424 -8.82 18.37 -9.94
C ARG A 424 -8.66 17.72 -8.56
N HIS A 425 -8.65 16.40 -8.52
CA HIS A 425 -8.57 15.60 -7.31
C HIS A 425 -7.80 14.32 -7.56
N TYR A 426 -7.32 13.70 -6.49
CA TYR A 426 -6.64 12.41 -6.57
C TYR A 426 -7.64 11.27 -6.66
N ARG A 427 -7.37 10.33 -7.57
CA ARG A 427 -7.87 8.96 -7.46
C ARG A 427 -7.04 8.25 -6.39
N LYS A 428 -7.71 7.87 -5.30
CA LYS A 428 -7.05 7.28 -4.14
C LYS A 428 -6.68 5.82 -4.41
N ASN A 429 -5.53 5.40 -3.91
CA ASN A 429 -5.06 4.01 -3.97
C ASN A 429 -5.15 3.40 -5.39
N TRP A 430 -4.91 4.25 -6.40
CA TRP A 430 -5.28 3.95 -7.77
C TRP A 430 -4.21 3.15 -8.51
N CYS A 431 -2.95 3.43 -8.19
CA CYS A 431 -1.79 2.87 -8.86
C CYS A 431 -1.05 1.89 -7.95
N VAL A 432 -0.70 0.73 -8.50
CA VAL A 432 0.12 -0.30 -7.83
C VAL A 432 1.50 -0.33 -8.49
N VAL A 433 2.52 -0.06 -7.69
CA VAL A 433 3.93 -0.05 -8.07
C VAL A 433 4.63 -1.26 -7.46
N ARG A 434 5.37 -2.05 -8.24
CA ARG A 434 6.18 -3.16 -7.74
C ARG A 434 7.66 -2.87 -7.91
N GLU A 435 8.45 -3.16 -6.89
CA GLU A 435 9.91 -3.06 -6.98
C GLU A 435 10.52 -4.44 -7.22
N THR A 436 11.30 -4.59 -8.29
CA THR A 436 12.00 -5.83 -8.63
C THR A 436 13.46 -5.55 -9.01
N GLY A 437 14.35 -6.52 -8.83
CA GLY A 437 15.74 -6.39 -9.28
C GLY A 437 15.88 -6.66 -10.78
N VAL A 438 16.76 -5.94 -11.47
CA VAL A 438 17.15 -6.30 -12.85
C VAL A 438 18.00 -7.56 -12.83
N THR A 439 17.68 -8.53 -13.69
CA THR A 439 18.50 -9.72 -13.89
C THR A 439 19.86 -9.32 -14.50
N PRO A 440 21.00 -9.61 -13.83
CA PRO A 440 22.30 -9.22 -14.32
C PRO A 440 22.70 -10.02 -15.58
N ILE A 441 23.22 -9.34 -16.59
CA ILE A 441 23.83 -9.94 -17.78
C ILE A 441 25.32 -9.61 -17.79
N TYR A 442 26.16 -10.65 -17.71
CA TYR A 442 27.61 -10.48 -17.74
C TYR A 442 28.13 -10.55 -19.17
N ASP A 443 28.20 -9.39 -19.82
CA ASP A 443 28.70 -9.22 -21.19
C ASP A 443 29.84 -8.17 -21.27
N ASP A 444 30.34 -7.96 -22.50
CA ASP A 444 31.38 -6.96 -22.78
C ASP A 444 30.80 -5.55 -23.05
N PHE A 445 29.50 -5.31 -22.83
CA PHE A 445 28.87 -4.05 -23.21
C PHE A 445 29.48 -2.85 -22.50
N VAL A 446 29.64 -2.92 -21.18
CA VAL A 446 30.23 -1.83 -20.38
C VAL A 446 31.71 -1.58 -20.77
N PRO A 447 32.60 -2.59 -20.80
CA PRO A 447 33.97 -2.40 -21.28
C PRO A 447 34.07 -1.77 -22.68
N ARG A 448 33.25 -2.23 -23.63
CA ARG A 448 33.23 -1.68 -25.00
C ARG A 448 32.78 -0.21 -25.03
N THR A 449 31.79 0.13 -24.22
CA THR A 449 31.30 1.51 -24.08
C THR A 449 32.39 2.42 -23.54
N LEU A 450 33.11 2.00 -22.50
CA LEU A 450 34.20 2.78 -21.91
C LEU A 450 35.36 2.99 -22.90
N ASP A 451 35.68 1.99 -23.71
CA ASP A 451 36.70 2.12 -24.76
C ASP A 451 36.26 3.09 -25.86
N LYS A 452 35.02 2.92 -26.36
CA LYS A 452 34.38 3.79 -27.37
C LYS A 452 34.38 5.26 -26.99
N TYR A 453 34.19 5.58 -25.70
CA TYR A 453 34.11 6.95 -25.18
C TYR A 453 35.28 7.36 -24.29
N SER A 454 36.40 6.63 -24.31
CA SER A 454 37.59 6.88 -23.47
C SER A 454 38.08 8.33 -23.51
N ARG A 455 38.12 8.94 -24.70
CA ARG A 455 38.52 10.36 -24.88
C ARG A 455 37.54 11.34 -24.24
N LEU A 456 36.24 11.03 -24.29
CA LEU A 456 35.20 11.86 -23.70
C LEU A 456 35.29 11.78 -22.16
N LEU A 457 35.51 10.58 -21.61
CA LEU A 457 35.72 10.36 -20.17
C LEU A 457 36.89 11.16 -19.61
N ILE A 458 37.98 11.32 -20.36
CA ILE A 458 39.11 12.18 -19.96
C ILE A 458 38.66 13.66 -19.85
N GLY A 459 37.86 14.14 -20.81
CA GLY A 459 37.33 15.51 -20.77
C GLY A 459 36.30 15.74 -19.66
N ILE A 460 35.44 14.74 -19.43
CA ILE A 460 34.48 14.69 -18.32
C ILE A 460 35.23 14.76 -17.01
N ARG A 461 36.22 13.88 -16.79
CA ARG A 461 37.04 13.86 -15.57
C ARG A 461 37.62 15.24 -15.27
N LYS A 462 38.24 15.92 -16.25
CA LYS A 462 38.76 17.29 -16.05
C LYS A 462 37.68 18.30 -15.71
N THR A 463 36.50 18.21 -16.34
CA THR A 463 35.39 19.14 -16.10
C THR A 463 34.79 18.94 -14.71
N PHE A 464 34.66 17.69 -14.27
CA PHE A 464 34.11 17.32 -12.97
C PHE A 464 35.12 17.50 -11.83
N GLU A 465 36.42 17.28 -12.07
CA GLU A 465 37.50 17.66 -11.13
C GLU A 465 37.47 19.17 -10.86
N ALA A 466 37.32 20.00 -11.90
CA ALA A 466 37.18 21.45 -11.72
C ALA A 466 35.91 21.86 -10.96
N LEU A 467 34.85 21.04 -11.00
CA LEU A 467 33.64 21.24 -10.20
C LEU A 467 33.79 20.75 -8.76
N ARG A 468 34.75 19.86 -8.47
CA ARG A 468 35.08 19.40 -7.11
C ARG A 468 35.90 20.43 -6.35
N ASP A 469 36.66 21.27 -7.07
CA ASP A 469 37.70 22.15 -6.52
C ASP A 469 37.23 23.60 -6.27
N THR A 470 35.93 23.82 -6.03
CA THR A 470 35.39 25.16 -5.72
C THR A 470 35.53 25.50 -4.24
N ASP A 471 36.76 25.46 -3.74
CA ASP A 471 37.12 26.05 -2.46
C ASP A 471 36.99 27.58 -2.56
N HIS A 472 36.05 28.17 -1.84
CA HIS A 472 35.91 29.61 -1.80
C HIS A 472 36.92 30.21 -0.81
N ARG A 473 37.90 30.94 -1.32
CA ARG A 473 38.80 31.75 -0.49
C ARG A 473 38.07 33.01 -0.03
N LEU A 474 37.55 32.98 1.19
CA LEU A 474 36.96 34.17 1.82
C LEU A 474 38.08 35.15 2.16
N LYS A 475 38.01 36.33 1.55
CA LYS A 475 38.90 37.47 1.79
C LYS A 475 38.42 38.32 2.96
N ARG A 476 39.28 39.19 3.49
CA ARG A 476 38.97 40.11 4.59
C ARG A 476 38.29 39.44 5.79
N GLN A 477 38.94 38.45 6.39
CA GLN A 477 38.50 37.77 7.61
C GLN A 477 39.40 38.17 8.78
N SER A 478 38.85 38.25 10.00
CA SER A 478 39.60 38.63 11.20
C SER A 478 40.56 37.54 11.70
N PHE A 479 40.39 36.31 11.21
CA PHE A 479 41.29 35.18 11.45
C PHE A 479 41.22 34.21 10.25
N GLY A 480 42.32 33.52 9.93
CA GLY A 480 42.36 32.60 8.79
C GLY A 480 43.72 31.94 8.56
N ASP A 481 43.77 31.12 7.52
CA ASP A 481 44.89 30.23 7.20
C ASP A 481 46.08 30.94 6.51
N SER A 482 45.84 32.15 6.00
CA SER A 482 46.86 32.98 5.34
C SER A 482 46.49 34.45 5.40
N VAL A 483 47.45 35.33 5.11
CA VAL A 483 47.24 36.79 5.06
C VAL A 483 46.58 37.19 3.74
N ASP A 484 45.58 38.07 3.81
CA ASP A 484 45.02 38.77 2.66
C ASP A 484 45.88 39.99 2.35
N ILE A 485 46.67 39.91 1.29
CA ILE A 485 47.64 40.95 0.93
C ILE A 485 46.92 42.28 0.63
N ASP A 486 45.75 42.23 -0.02
CA ASP A 486 45.02 43.45 -0.38
C ASP A 486 44.54 44.19 0.88
N ALA A 487 43.94 43.45 1.81
CA ALA A 487 43.48 43.98 3.10
C ALA A 487 44.65 44.45 3.98
N PHE A 488 45.77 43.74 3.95
CA PHE A 488 46.99 44.11 4.67
C PHE A 488 47.59 45.41 4.13
N VAL A 489 47.64 45.60 2.81
CA VAL A 489 48.15 46.83 2.19
C VAL A 489 47.26 48.02 2.53
N GLU A 490 45.94 47.85 2.50
CA GLU A 490 44.98 48.87 2.92
C GLU A 490 45.15 49.24 4.40
N ALA A 491 45.16 48.25 5.30
CA ALA A 491 45.35 48.49 6.73
C ALA A 491 46.73 49.08 7.07
N TRP A 492 47.78 48.69 6.34
CA TRP A 492 49.12 49.26 6.51
C TRP A 492 49.15 50.73 6.07
N SER A 493 48.46 51.08 4.98
CA SER A 493 48.28 52.46 4.54
C SER A 493 47.47 53.29 5.54
N ASP A 494 46.36 52.74 6.06
CA ASP A 494 45.51 53.43 7.04
C ASP A 494 46.25 53.64 8.38
N ALA A 495 47.03 52.66 8.85
CA ALA A 495 47.88 52.78 10.02
C ALA A 495 48.91 53.93 9.89
N HIS A 496 49.54 54.05 8.72
CA HIS A 496 50.54 55.09 8.45
C HIS A 496 49.93 56.49 8.25
N THR A 497 48.62 56.58 7.99
CA THR A 497 47.89 57.84 7.83
C THR A 497 47.08 58.24 9.05
N GLY A 498 47.19 57.48 10.16
CA GLY A 498 46.53 57.77 11.43
C GLY A 498 45.02 57.47 11.43
N ARG A 499 44.56 56.62 10.51
CA ARG A 499 43.17 56.15 10.43
C ARG A 499 42.99 54.85 11.22
N GLU A 500 41.75 54.55 11.59
CA GLU A 500 41.41 53.30 12.25
C GLU A 500 41.61 52.12 11.29
N THR A 501 42.34 51.10 11.74
CA THR A 501 42.69 49.93 10.93
C THR A 501 41.65 48.82 11.08
N ASP A 502 41.17 48.25 9.98
CA ASP A 502 40.34 47.04 9.99
C ASP A 502 41.19 45.82 10.40
N ASP A 503 40.67 44.97 11.28
CA ASP A 503 41.35 43.77 11.80
C ASP A 503 41.19 42.55 10.89
N ARG A 504 40.40 42.69 9.82
CA ARG A 504 40.09 41.66 8.83
C ARG A 504 41.21 41.45 7.79
N LEU A 505 42.37 41.01 8.26
CA LEU A 505 43.60 40.90 7.45
C LEU A 505 43.88 39.51 6.88
N PHE A 506 43.01 38.53 7.11
CA PHE A 506 43.26 37.13 6.78
C PHE A 506 42.33 36.63 5.68
N THR A 507 42.78 35.56 5.02
CA THR A 507 41.95 34.74 4.13
C THR A 507 41.69 33.39 4.79
N ARG A 508 40.47 32.89 4.63
CA ARG A 508 40.07 31.56 5.11
C ARG A 508 39.58 30.71 3.94
N ILE A 509 40.01 29.46 3.87
CA ILE A 509 39.46 28.51 2.89
C ILE A 509 38.12 28.02 3.43
N HIS A 510 37.03 28.36 2.75
CA HIS A 510 35.73 27.80 3.04
C HIS A 510 35.50 26.60 2.12
N LYS A 511 35.60 25.40 2.70
CA LYS A 511 35.21 24.16 2.05
C LYS A 511 33.71 24.01 2.22
N GLU A 512 32.95 24.21 1.15
CA GLU A 512 31.56 23.76 1.16
C GLU A 512 31.57 22.24 1.05
N GLU A 513 31.06 21.55 2.08
CA GLU A 513 30.81 20.12 1.99
C GLU A 513 29.64 19.91 1.03
N ARG A 514 29.99 19.43 -0.17
CA ARG A 514 29.05 19.10 -1.22
C ARG A 514 28.26 17.86 -0.80
N ASP A 515 27.01 18.08 -0.42
CA ASP A 515 26.13 17.03 0.05
C ASP A 515 24.91 16.89 -0.87
N ILE A 516 25.10 16.09 -1.93
CA ILE A 516 24.13 15.88 -3.00
C ILE A 516 23.80 14.38 -3.10
N ALA A 517 22.50 14.06 -3.16
CA ALA A 517 21.99 12.74 -3.51
C ALA A 517 21.26 12.80 -4.85
N VAL A 518 21.65 11.93 -5.78
CA VAL A 518 21.09 11.89 -7.15
C VAL A 518 20.44 10.56 -7.44
N MET A 519 19.19 10.59 -7.88
CA MET A 519 18.46 9.41 -8.31
C MET A 519 18.21 9.48 -9.81
N PHE A 520 18.73 8.49 -10.55
CA PHE A 520 18.39 8.32 -11.96
C PHE A 520 17.16 7.44 -12.09
N MET A 521 16.18 7.96 -12.81
CA MET A 521 14.98 7.27 -13.24
C MET A 521 15.10 7.02 -14.75
N VAL A 522 15.35 5.78 -15.14
CA VAL A 522 15.60 5.37 -16.53
C VAL A 522 14.34 4.73 -17.09
N ASP A 523 13.88 5.25 -18.22
CA ASP A 523 12.75 4.69 -18.94
C ASP A 523 13.14 3.35 -19.55
N MET A 524 12.33 2.33 -19.28
CA MET A 524 12.47 1.01 -19.88
C MET A 524 11.26 0.69 -20.76
N SER A 525 10.43 1.65 -21.16
CA SER A 525 9.22 1.40 -21.97
C SER A 525 9.51 1.12 -23.46
N GLY A 526 8.44 0.81 -24.20
CA GLY A 526 8.41 0.02 -25.43
C GLY A 526 9.32 0.43 -26.58
N SER A 527 9.91 -0.61 -27.20
CA SER A 527 10.34 -0.66 -28.61
C SER A 527 11.19 0.51 -29.13
N THR A 528 11.95 1.23 -28.31
CA THR A 528 12.72 2.36 -28.82
C THR A 528 13.94 1.88 -29.59
N LYS A 529 13.72 1.72 -30.90
CA LYS A 529 14.65 1.45 -32.02
C LYS A 529 16.04 1.13 -31.48
N GLY A 530 16.48 -0.14 -31.46
CA GLY A 530 17.63 -0.63 -30.67
C GLY A 530 18.86 0.27 -30.44
N TRP A 531 19.15 1.22 -31.33
CA TRP A 531 20.10 2.32 -31.10
C TRP A 531 19.76 3.29 -29.94
N VAL A 532 18.48 3.54 -29.61
CA VAL A 532 18.06 4.43 -28.52
C VAL A 532 18.30 3.77 -27.17
N ASN A 533 17.84 2.52 -26.99
CA ASN A 533 18.12 1.75 -25.79
C ASN A 533 19.65 1.58 -25.59
N GLU A 534 20.39 1.29 -26.66
CA GLU A 534 21.85 1.27 -26.61
C GLU A 534 22.41 2.64 -26.17
N ALA A 535 21.90 3.74 -26.73
CA ALA A 535 22.31 5.10 -26.34
C ALA A 535 21.99 5.44 -24.88
N GLU A 536 20.86 5.01 -24.33
CA GLU A 536 20.49 5.21 -22.92
C GLU A 536 21.38 4.42 -21.99
N ARG A 537 21.62 3.13 -22.30
CA ARG A 537 22.56 2.28 -21.55
C ARG A 537 23.98 2.84 -21.61
N GLU A 538 24.44 3.28 -22.78
CA GLU A 538 25.74 3.94 -22.94
C GLU A 538 25.81 5.23 -22.11
N SER A 539 24.75 6.04 -22.14
CA SER A 539 24.65 7.28 -21.36
C SER A 539 24.70 7.01 -19.86
N LEU A 540 24.00 5.99 -19.39
CA LEU A 540 23.96 5.59 -17.99
C LEU A 540 25.34 5.13 -17.49
N VAL A 541 26.08 4.38 -18.31
CA VAL A 541 27.47 4.00 -18.01
C VAL A 541 28.35 5.24 -17.88
N LEU A 542 28.28 6.16 -18.83
CA LEU A 542 29.09 7.38 -18.80
C LEU A 542 28.78 8.28 -17.60
N LEU A 543 27.50 8.38 -17.22
CA LEU A 543 27.06 9.14 -16.05
C LEU A 543 27.49 8.50 -14.74
N ALA A 544 27.33 7.18 -14.62
CA ALA A 544 27.77 6.44 -13.44
C ALA A 544 29.28 6.63 -13.22
N GLU A 545 30.11 6.49 -14.27
CA GLU A 545 31.55 6.73 -14.18
C GLU A 545 31.88 8.19 -13.83
N ALA A 546 31.12 9.15 -14.35
CA ALA A 546 31.32 10.56 -14.01
C ALA A 546 31.00 10.87 -12.53
N LEU A 547 29.99 10.23 -11.96
CA LEU A 547 29.57 10.44 -10.57
C LEU A 547 30.45 9.72 -9.57
N GLU A 548 30.94 8.53 -9.90
CA GLU A 548 31.96 7.85 -9.12
C GLU A 548 33.25 8.67 -9.01
N LEU A 549 33.61 9.43 -10.06
CA LEU A 549 34.72 10.37 -10.00
C LEU A 549 34.47 11.58 -9.09
N LEU A 550 33.21 12.04 -9.01
CA LEU A 550 32.80 13.14 -8.14
C LEU A 550 32.75 12.72 -6.67
N GLY A 551 32.38 11.48 -6.38
CA GLY A 551 32.13 10.99 -5.04
C GLY A 551 30.73 11.35 -4.50
N ASP A 552 29.81 11.75 -5.38
CA ASP A 552 28.42 12.07 -5.00
C ASP A 552 27.61 10.79 -4.79
N ARG A 553 26.63 10.83 -3.88
CA ARG A 553 25.75 9.68 -3.61
C ARG A 553 24.72 9.54 -4.72
N TYR A 554 24.63 8.38 -5.34
CA TYR A 554 23.65 8.17 -6.40
C TYR A 554 23.01 6.78 -6.42
N ALA A 555 21.78 6.72 -6.92
CA ALA A 555 21.01 5.51 -7.16
C ALA A 555 20.47 5.48 -8.59
N ILE A 556 20.23 4.28 -9.11
CA ILE A 556 19.70 4.07 -10.46
C ILE A 556 18.52 3.10 -10.37
N TYR A 557 17.38 3.56 -10.88
CA TYR A 557 16.15 2.79 -11.00
C TYR A 557 15.62 2.88 -12.43
N GLY A 558 15.21 1.74 -12.98
CA GLY A 558 14.43 1.66 -14.20
C GLY A 558 12.94 1.73 -13.91
N PHE A 559 12.12 2.15 -14.85
CA PHE A 559 10.66 2.08 -14.71
C PHE A 559 9.99 1.64 -16.01
N THR A 560 8.88 0.92 -15.86
CA THR A 560 7.94 0.60 -16.93
C THR A 560 6.52 0.61 -16.38
N GLY A 561 5.52 0.80 -17.23
CA GLY A 561 4.12 0.72 -16.90
C GLY A 561 3.37 -0.11 -17.94
N MET A 562 2.32 -0.79 -17.52
CA MET A 562 1.38 -1.44 -18.44
C MET A 562 -0.07 -1.08 -18.12
N SER A 563 -0.36 -0.79 -16.86
CA SER A 563 -1.65 -0.25 -16.43
C SER A 563 -1.50 0.37 -15.05
N ARG A 564 -2.58 0.99 -14.54
CA ARG A 564 -2.65 1.41 -13.13
C ARG A 564 -2.33 0.27 -12.15
N LYS A 565 -2.52 -1.00 -12.50
CA LYS A 565 -2.28 -2.16 -11.62
C LYS A 565 -0.91 -2.81 -11.79
N ARG A 566 -0.12 -2.33 -12.74
CA ARG A 566 1.16 -2.94 -13.13
C ARG A 566 2.11 -1.83 -13.56
N CYS A 567 2.63 -1.10 -12.57
CA CYS A 567 3.75 -0.18 -12.71
C CYS A 567 4.97 -0.87 -12.06
N ASP A 568 6.03 -1.14 -12.82
CA ASP A 568 7.18 -1.86 -12.30
C ASP A 568 8.38 -0.92 -12.22
N ILE A 569 9.07 -0.95 -11.08
CA ILE A 569 10.31 -0.24 -10.79
C ILE A 569 11.41 -1.27 -10.68
N PHE A 570 12.47 -1.07 -11.46
CA PHE A 570 13.58 -1.98 -11.55
C PHE A 570 14.80 -1.42 -10.83
N ARG A 571 15.23 -2.09 -9.77
CA ARG A 571 16.42 -1.70 -9.01
C ARG A 571 17.68 -2.11 -9.76
N ILE A 572 18.47 -1.11 -10.19
CA ILE A 572 19.77 -1.31 -10.85
C ILE A 572 20.90 -1.06 -9.85
N LYS A 573 20.85 0.06 -9.12
CA LYS A 573 21.84 0.46 -8.10
C LYS A 573 21.16 1.21 -6.96
N GLU A 574 21.39 0.80 -5.72
CA GLU A 574 20.99 1.58 -4.55
C GLU A 574 22.03 2.64 -4.17
N PHE A 575 21.65 3.61 -3.33
CA PHE A 575 22.60 4.63 -2.86
C PHE A 575 23.85 4.02 -2.22
N GLN A 576 23.68 2.98 -1.41
CA GLN A 576 24.77 2.42 -0.60
C GLN A 576 25.52 1.29 -1.32
N GLU A 577 25.01 0.87 -2.48
CA GLU A 577 25.62 -0.17 -3.29
C GLU A 577 26.80 0.43 -4.08
N PRO A 578 28.02 -0.13 -3.95
CA PRO A 578 29.18 0.35 -4.71
C PRO A 578 29.01 0.05 -6.22
N TYR A 579 29.52 0.94 -7.08
CA TYR A 579 29.52 0.72 -8.52
C TYR A 579 30.54 -0.34 -8.95
N GLY A 580 30.17 -1.60 -8.76
CA GLY A 580 30.99 -2.77 -9.06
C GLY A 580 30.56 -3.53 -10.32
N ARG A 581 31.10 -4.76 -10.45
CA ARG A 581 30.78 -5.68 -11.54
C ARG A 581 29.28 -5.99 -11.62
N GLU A 582 28.62 -6.11 -10.48
CA GLU A 582 27.21 -6.49 -10.41
C GLU A 582 26.27 -5.42 -10.97
N VAL A 583 26.47 -4.17 -10.55
CA VAL A 583 25.71 -3.02 -11.08
C VAL A 583 25.96 -2.86 -12.57
N LYS A 584 27.22 -3.02 -13.02
CA LYS A 584 27.57 -3.00 -14.45
C LYS A 584 26.82 -4.09 -15.23
N ALA A 585 26.70 -5.30 -14.68
CA ALA A 585 25.93 -6.39 -15.27
C ALA A 585 24.41 -6.12 -15.28
N ARG A 586 23.86 -5.44 -14.26
CA ARG A 586 22.45 -5.01 -14.25
C ARG A 586 22.17 -3.91 -15.28
N ILE A 587 23.11 -2.97 -15.49
CA ILE A 587 23.02 -1.99 -16.59
C ILE A 587 23.03 -2.70 -17.96
N SER A 588 23.83 -3.76 -18.10
CA SER A 588 23.79 -4.60 -19.31
C SER A 588 22.50 -5.38 -19.47
N GLY A 589 21.87 -5.77 -18.35
CA GLY A 589 20.62 -6.52 -18.28
C GLY A 589 19.34 -5.70 -18.46
N ILE A 590 19.45 -4.41 -18.77
CA ILE A 590 18.28 -3.56 -19.05
C ILE A 590 17.61 -4.06 -20.34
N LEU A 591 16.38 -4.54 -20.21
CA LEU A 591 15.53 -4.99 -21.30
C LEU A 591 14.38 -4.00 -21.52
N PRO A 592 13.93 -3.79 -22.76
CA PRO A 592 12.74 -2.99 -23.04
C PRO A 592 11.49 -3.72 -22.53
N GLY A 593 10.66 -2.97 -21.82
CA GLY A 593 9.32 -3.28 -21.31
C GLY A 593 8.23 -2.64 -22.17
N ASP A 594 7.08 -2.32 -21.57
CA ASP A 594 5.84 -2.01 -22.33
C ASP A 594 5.57 -0.50 -22.50
N TYR A 595 4.96 0.16 -21.52
CA TYR A 595 4.49 1.57 -21.58
C TYR A 595 5.08 2.42 -20.44
N THR A 596 4.64 3.67 -20.31
CA THR A 596 5.32 4.77 -19.58
C THR A 596 4.36 5.50 -18.63
N ARG A 597 4.01 4.90 -17.48
CA ARG A 597 3.21 5.57 -16.43
C ARG A 597 4.10 6.28 -15.40
N MET A 598 4.59 7.49 -15.74
CA MET A 598 5.60 8.22 -14.94
C MET A 598 5.13 8.70 -13.57
N GLY A 599 3.86 9.14 -13.41
CA GLY A 599 3.39 9.75 -12.16
C GLY A 599 3.61 8.88 -10.92
N PRO A 600 3.13 7.62 -10.90
CA PRO A 600 3.37 6.68 -9.79
C PRO A 600 4.87 6.39 -9.56
N ALA A 601 5.65 6.27 -10.63
CA ALA A 601 7.09 6.01 -10.54
C ALA A 601 7.83 7.19 -9.87
N ILE A 602 7.54 8.43 -10.28
CA ILE A 602 8.10 9.64 -9.65
C ILE A 602 7.73 9.70 -8.18
N ARG A 603 6.47 9.43 -7.81
CA ARG A 603 6.03 9.42 -6.40
C ARG A 603 6.78 8.36 -5.59
N HIS A 604 6.96 7.16 -6.15
CA HIS A 604 7.70 6.09 -5.49
C HIS A 604 9.18 6.45 -5.25
N LEU A 605 9.86 6.93 -6.28
CA LEU A 605 11.26 7.36 -6.20
C LEU A 605 11.43 8.60 -5.31
N THR A 606 10.43 9.48 -5.26
CA THR A 606 10.39 10.61 -4.33
C THR A 606 10.38 10.13 -2.89
N GLU A 607 9.56 9.13 -2.52
CA GLU A 607 9.57 8.56 -1.17
C GLU A 607 10.94 7.99 -0.80
N LYS A 608 11.58 7.22 -1.69
CA LYS A 608 12.94 6.71 -1.45
C LYS A 608 13.97 7.83 -1.30
N LEU A 609 13.89 8.88 -2.12
CA LEU A 609 14.83 9.99 -2.07
C LEU A 609 14.63 10.86 -0.81
N LYS A 610 13.44 10.84 -0.19
CA LYS A 610 13.22 11.50 1.10
C LYS A 610 14.03 10.87 2.23
N GLU A 611 14.28 9.55 2.18
CA GLU A 611 15.05 8.82 3.18
C GLU A 611 16.52 9.25 3.23
N SER A 612 17.05 9.83 2.14
CA SER A 612 18.39 10.42 2.13
C SER A 612 18.45 11.68 3.00
N ASP A 613 19.50 11.82 3.78
CA ASP A 613 19.80 13.01 4.59
C ASP A 613 20.49 14.13 3.79
N ALA A 614 20.72 13.94 2.49
CA ALA A 614 21.42 14.91 1.64
C ALA A 614 20.75 16.28 1.62
N ARG A 615 21.55 17.34 1.78
CA ARG A 615 21.09 18.74 1.69
C ARG A 615 20.42 19.05 0.34
N THR A 616 20.99 18.54 -0.76
CA THR A 616 20.42 18.71 -2.11
C THR A 616 20.03 17.37 -2.70
N LYS A 617 18.79 17.24 -3.15
CA LYS A 617 18.26 15.99 -3.72
C LYS A 617 17.85 16.19 -5.16
N LEU A 618 18.38 15.39 -6.07
CA LEU A 618 18.13 15.49 -7.51
C LEU A 618 17.46 14.21 -8.02
N LEU A 619 16.37 14.38 -8.77
CA LEU A 619 15.73 13.30 -9.53
C LEU A 619 15.97 13.56 -11.02
N ILE A 620 16.79 12.73 -11.66
CA ILE A 620 17.12 12.87 -13.08
C ILE A 620 16.39 11.79 -13.87
N THR A 621 15.46 12.20 -14.72
CA THR A 621 14.71 11.30 -15.60
C THR A 621 15.42 11.21 -16.95
N LEU A 622 15.78 9.99 -17.35
CA LEU A 622 16.26 9.64 -18.68
C LEU A 622 15.10 8.93 -19.38
N SER A 623 14.45 9.59 -20.33
CA SER A 623 13.30 9.03 -21.06
C SER A 623 13.28 9.57 -22.48
N ASP A 624 12.93 8.69 -23.40
CA ASP A 624 12.74 8.94 -24.83
C ASP A 624 11.29 9.30 -25.18
N GLY A 625 10.40 9.46 -24.20
CA GLY A 625 8.97 9.43 -24.46
C GLY A 625 8.10 10.33 -23.60
N ARG A 626 6.91 10.57 -24.15
CA ARG A 626 5.74 11.16 -23.49
C ARG A 626 5.14 10.14 -22.51
N PRO A 627 4.53 10.56 -21.38
CA PRO A 627 3.80 9.60 -20.54
C PRO A 627 2.63 8.99 -21.32
N GLU A 628 2.69 7.69 -21.53
CA GLU A 628 1.72 6.88 -22.28
C GLU A 628 1.46 5.58 -21.52
N ASP A 629 0.24 5.07 -21.57
CA ASP A 629 -0.14 3.81 -20.91
C ASP A 629 -1.06 3.01 -21.82
N TYR A 630 -1.24 1.72 -21.53
CA TYR A 630 -2.10 0.83 -22.34
C TYR A 630 -3.54 1.32 -22.47
N HIS A 631 -4.06 2.03 -21.47
CA HIS A 631 -5.37 2.68 -21.54
C HIS A 631 -5.26 4.09 -22.13
N ARG A 632 -5.96 4.32 -23.25
CA ARG A 632 -6.03 5.62 -23.95
C ARG A 632 -6.44 6.81 -23.07
N ASP A 633 -7.10 6.56 -21.93
CA ASP A 633 -7.52 7.62 -21.01
C ASP A 633 -6.35 8.32 -20.31
N TYR A 634 -5.20 7.65 -20.19
CA TYR A 634 -3.98 8.23 -19.60
C TYR A 634 -3.10 8.96 -20.64
N GLU A 635 -3.39 8.78 -21.94
CA GLU A 635 -2.65 9.43 -23.02
C GLU A 635 -2.88 10.96 -23.04
N GLY A 636 -1.95 11.68 -23.65
CA GLY A 636 -2.16 13.08 -23.98
C GLY A 636 -1.98 14.03 -22.80
N VAL A 637 -3.01 14.84 -22.52
CA VAL A 637 -2.97 15.86 -21.45
C VAL A 637 -3.04 15.24 -20.06
N TYR A 638 -3.66 14.06 -19.93
CA TYR A 638 -3.85 13.42 -18.63
C TYR A 638 -2.52 13.01 -18.00
N GLY A 639 -1.73 12.18 -18.69
CA GLY A 639 -0.41 11.75 -18.21
C GLY A 639 0.55 12.91 -17.98
N ILE A 640 0.49 13.96 -18.82
CA ILE A 640 1.26 15.20 -18.65
C ILE A 640 0.91 15.90 -17.32
N GLU A 641 -0.37 16.08 -17.02
CA GLU A 641 -0.79 16.76 -15.80
C GLU A 641 -0.57 15.93 -14.54
N ASP A 642 -0.74 14.61 -14.58
CA ASP A 642 -0.42 13.73 -13.45
C ASP A 642 1.08 13.74 -13.14
N THR A 643 1.91 13.64 -14.18
CA THR A 643 3.36 13.72 -14.06
C THR A 643 3.80 15.09 -13.55
N ARG A 644 3.20 16.18 -14.06
CA ARG A 644 3.45 17.54 -13.56
C ARG A 644 3.11 17.66 -12.06
N GLN A 645 2.00 17.07 -11.60
CA GLN A 645 1.68 17.08 -10.17
C GLN A 645 2.67 16.26 -9.36
N ALA A 646 3.07 15.07 -9.82
CA ALA A 646 4.10 14.27 -9.14
C ALA A 646 5.44 15.03 -9.01
N LEU A 647 5.83 15.79 -10.05
CA LEU A 647 7.03 16.64 -10.01
C LEU A 647 6.88 17.84 -9.05
N LEU A 648 5.70 18.45 -8.98
CA LEU A 648 5.42 19.50 -8.01
C LEU A 648 5.41 18.96 -6.57
N GLU A 649 4.87 17.77 -6.36
CA GLU A 649 4.93 17.06 -5.08
C GLU A 649 6.39 16.84 -4.67
N ALA A 650 7.23 16.32 -5.57
CA ALA A 650 8.67 16.14 -5.33
C ALA A 650 9.36 17.47 -4.97
N HIS A 651 9.07 18.55 -5.71
CA HIS A 651 9.61 19.88 -5.43
C HIS A 651 9.24 20.40 -4.03
N ARG A 652 8.03 20.10 -3.53
CA ARG A 652 7.62 20.48 -2.17
C ARG A 652 8.45 19.78 -1.08
N TYR A 653 9.06 18.65 -1.40
CA TYR A 653 9.98 17.93 -0.52
C TYR A 653 11.46 18.33 -0.72
N GLY A 654 11.74 19.41 -1.47
CA GLY A 654 13.10 19.87 -1.75
C GLY A 654 13.84 19.01 -2.76
N ILE A 655 13.13 18.18 -3.53
CA ILE A 655 13.71 17.35 -4.59
C ILE A 655 13.61 18.13 -5.91
N HIS A 656 14.75 18.39 -6.54
CA HIS A 656 14.81 19.04 -7.84
C HIS A 656 14.80 18.00 -8.95
N ALA A 657 13.71 17.96 -9.70
CA ALA A 657 13.56 17.05 -10.83
C ALA A 657 14.08 17.68 -12.13
N PHE A 658 14.78 16.90 -12.94
CA PHE A 658 15.34 17.32 -14.23
C PHE A 658 15.18 16.22 -15.28
N CYS A 659 14.75 16.57 -16.49
CA CYS A 659 14.56 15.61 -17.58
C CYS A 659 15.66 15.72 -18.63
N ILE A 660 16.22 14.58 -19.02
CA ILE A 660 17.12 14.43 -20.15
C ILE A 660 16.41 13.52 -21.15
N THR A 661 16.12 14.04 -22.33
CA THR A 661 15.44 13.28 -23.39
C THR A 661 16.26 13.24 -24.67
N ILE A 662 16.06 12.16 -25.43
CA ILE A 662 16.60 11.98 -26.79
C ILE A 662 15.50 12.26 -27.84
N ASP A 663 14.25 12.50 -27.39
CA ASP A 663 13.10 12.79 -28.23
C ASP A 663 13.15 14.21 -28.82
N GLU A 664 13.10 14.31 -30.15
CA GLU A 664 13.07 15.59 -30.86
C GLU A 664 11.70 16.29 -30.72
N GLU A 665 10.63 15.54 -30.43
CA GLU A 665 9.28 16.07 -30.19
C GLU A 665 9.07 16.48 -28.71
N GLY A 666 10.04 16.20 -27.84
CA GLY A 666 10.02 16.51 -26.42
C GLY A 666 9.76 17.99 -26.08
N ALA A 667 10.12 18.89 -27.00
CA ALA A 667 9.95 20.34 -26.81
C ALA A 667 8.49 20.79 -26.63
N ASP A 668 7.51 19.99 -27.11
CA ASP A 668 6.10 20.37 -27.10
C ASP A 668 5.42 20.14 -25.75
N TYR A 669 5.88 19.15 -24.96
CA TYR A 669 5.22 18.74 -23.72
C TYR A 669 6.10 18.87 -22.47
N LEU A 670 7.43 18.80 -22.57
CA LEU A 670 8.35 18.92 -21.43
C LEU A 670 8.28 20.27 -20.69
N PRO A 671 8.12 21.44 -21.36
CA PRO A 671 7.95 22.72 -20.68
C PRO A 671 6.77 22.74 -19.72
N ARG A 672 5.70 22.01 -20.04
CA ARG A 672 4.51 21.92 -19.20
C ARG A 672 4.72 21.00 -18.00
N MET A 673 5.49 19.92 -18.13
CA MET A 673 5.76 18.98 -17.03
C MET A 673 6.86 19.45 -16.09
N TYR A 674 8.06 19.70 -16.60
CA TYR A 674 9.26 20.01 -15.80
C TYR A 674 9.46 21.53 -15.63
N GLY A 675 8.85 22.34 -16.49
CA GLY A 675 9.15 23.76 -16.60
C GLY A 675 10.29 24.05 -17.57
N VAL A 676 10.27 25.25 -18.16
CA VAL A 676 11.18 25.66 -19.27
C VAL A 676 12.67 25.53 -18.92
N ALA A 677 13.04 25.55 -17.64
CA ALA A 677 14.44 25.53 -17.18
C ALA A 677 14.97 24.14 -16.80
N ASN A 678 14.11 23.11 -16.71
CA ASN A 678 14.42 21.83 -16.06
C ASN A 678 14.40 20.63 -17.02
N TYR A 679 14.64 20.85 -18.31
CA TYR A 679 14.83 19.76 -19.27
C TYR A 679 15.94 20.06 -20.29
N VAL A 680 16.45 19.02 -20.93
CA VAL A 680 17.38 19.12 -22.06
C VAL A 680 17.08 18.04 -23.10
N VAL A 681 17.03 18.44 -24.36
CA VAL A 681 16.94 17.53 -25.51
C VAL A 681 18.35 17.27 -26.04
N ILE A 682 18.70 16.00 -26.25
CA ILE A 682 20.03 15.56 -26.64
C ILE A 682 19.95 14.67 -27.89
N HIS A 683 20.54 15.14 -28.98
CA HIS A 683 20.60 14.38 -30.24
C HIS A 683 21.80 13.40 -30.31
N GLU A 684 22.76 13.51 -29.40
CA GLU A 684 23.98 12.70 -29.38
C GLU A 684 24.46 12.40 -27.95
N VAL A 685 24.65 11.11 -27.62
CA VAL A 685 25.16 10.62 -26.31
C VAL A 685 26.42 11.36 -25.85
N ARG A 686 27.28 11.76 -26.79
CA ARG A 686 28.54 12.47 -26.49
C ARG A 686 28.36 13.81 -25.78
N LYS A 687 27.20 14.47 -25.94
CA LYS A 687 26.91 15.78 -25.34
C LYS A 687 26.35 15.68 -23.93
N LEU A 688 25.88 14.50 -23.53
CA LEU A 688 25.14 14.28 -22.28
C LEU A 688 25.99 14.56 -21.02
N PRO A 689 27.25 14.12 -20.92
CA PRO A 689 28.05 14.41 -19.74
C PRO A 689 28.37 15.90 -19.54
N GLN A 690 28.58 16.66 -20.62
CA GLN A 690 28.79 18.12 -20.53
C GLN A 690 27.53 18.85 -20.05
N LYS A 691 26.36 18.38 -20.47
CA LYS A 691 25.08 18.95 -20.03
C LYS A 691 24.82 18.65 -18.55
N VAL A 692 25.10 17.42 -18.11
CA VAL A 692 25.01 17.06 -16.69
C VAL A 692 25.95 17.89 -15.84
N ALA A 693 27.22 18.04 -16.23
CA ALA A 693 28.14 18.95 -15.53
C ALA A 693 27.59 20.39 -15.42
N GLY A 694 26.95 20.88 -16.49
CA GLY A 694 26.28 22.18 -16.49
C GLY A 694 25.07 22.29 -15.55
N ILE A 695 24.28 21.21 -15.41
CA ILE A 695 23.15 21.11 -14.47
C ILE A 695 23.65 21.18 -13.04
N TYR A 696 24.66 20.36 -12.71
CA TYR A 696 25.28 20.38 -11.39
C TYR A 696 25.81 21.77 -11.03
N ARG A 697 26.50 22.44 -11.96
CA ARG A 697 26.98 23.81 -11.73
C ARG A 697 25.85 24.80 -11.42
N LYS A 698 24.72 24.73 -12.13
CA LYS A 698 23.56 25.61 -11.86
C LYS A 698 22.95 25.39 -10.48
N LEU A 699 23.01 24.15 -9.98
CA LEU A 699 22.37 23.74 -8.73
C LEU A 699 23.30 23.94 -7.52
N THR A 700 24.62 23.89 -7.70
CA THR A 700 25.61 24.12 -6.63
C THR A 700 26.03 25.59 -6.46
N THR A 701 25.72 26.47 -7.43
CA THR A 701 26.06 27.92 -7.34
C THR A 701 24.94 28.74 -6.67
N ARG A 702 23.89 28.10 -6.14
CA ARG A 702 22.67 28.77 -5.68
C ARG A 702 22.58 28.89 -4.16
#